data_AF-A0A5X0KJ05-F1
#
_entry.id   AF-A0A5X0KJ05-F1
#
_cell.length_a   1.000
_cell.length_b   1.000
_cell.length_c   1.000
_cell.angle_alpha   90.00
_cell.angle_beta   90.00
_cell.angle_gamma   90.00
#
_symmetry.space_group_name_H-M   'P 1'
#
loop_
_entity.id
_entity.type
_entity.pdbx_description
1 polymer ?
#
loop_
_entity_poly.entity_id
_entity_poly.type
_entity_poly.pdbx_seq_one_letter_code
_entity_poly.pdbx_strand_id
1 'polypeptide(L)'
;MGDLVSKNNIDRLERFHSLLAGQYWSALVDIPAEAIVAGDTLLINSLRYVDNNLHTVILRAHPRHYGEWVSVEIVAENGSKSTKDKRLNEHRFLTADFLALFEYQPDHEIIRQSELKGIQDEVADLQMRLTETLQDPSALRELAIKRVEDEEASKKGGATEDRMLPAVRNAEDVAVTMALGTVQNALSQGISEAQVSLMAKVAEREGKIAGAVANIITSRTGAITRALEKMHPYYAELAAAKLAGTQEGIEQASKIQAGVLTLELFVGKNVTVVDVAEGEPADSSIPLTLCQKKLVVDEEFSAWSDIDEHFDFRSLSAFLKALKDNQGLVEQIFPTERCVLVMVTTRRFIDYGDTWANAENNEKNSIVFLMVRNGQNIKQIYSPVESHLGASRLFPSEDEQQGHFREFDGTTIKFEDVAYTDRLKAHDLMALHYRRLLIMLFGLDQRLALFGQFYPQHEKANFLNLSFQERYFHFLHDEDGTGLLASPDSQTLDEFISEKNSYIQPGSRLLCNWRELMTPRTAPGAVKEDSGYSGYSFIADPEDNVSAAVVYRQGDTLAVDVAVKRFSTDKMFNCKVNVSAYSPWRRGEAELAYLCLDAVGPEELTRFIQQRKFRSNHLFYIRFFKAAIKFLEQERENELPHRQYLLAAMQDSGMHLPGNIQELIHQCIASWKTGNRGVSLAVGMSTEKGRQALLNQLYRLTQGASEMVSVIQEHVAASGSQLLRAGVNSSGNYVAFIAPKPYECDNRLEAHAWVHRVVYATGKRNIRETGRSWVSMPERSASEITLWEDEEQSRKWYSMTPVFSSWTEKQKL
;
A
#
# COMPACT_ATOMS: atom_id res chain seq x y z
N MET A 1 28.58 -22.08 42.24
CA MET A 1 28.17 -23.28 42.99
C MET A 1 27.24 -22.83 44.10
N GLY A 2 26.00 -23.31 44.07
CA GLY A 2 24.92 -22.92 44.97
C GLY A 2 23.56 -23.12 44.28
N ASP A 3 23.03 -24.34 44.40
CA ASP A 3 21.65 -24.78 44.22
C ASP A 3 20.93 -24.53 42.88
N LEU A 4 21.28 -25.37 41.90
CA LEU A 4 20.38 -25.86 40.86
C LEU A 4 19.39 -26.86 41.49
N VAL A 5 18.32 -26.37 42.11
CA VAL A 5 17.16 -27.19 42.45
C VAL A 5 16.12 -27.03 41.34
N SER A 6 15.99 -28.07 40.50
CA SER A 6 14.87 -28.21 39.57
C SER A 6 13.56 -28.30 40.37
N LYS A 7 12.88 -27.16 40.55
CA LYS A 7 11.47 -27.20 40.99
C LYS A 7 10.61 -27.55 39.79
N ASN A 8 10.43 -28.85 39.55
CA ASN A 8 9.25 -29.36 38.84
C ASN A 8 8.04 -29.01 39.70
N ASN A 9 7.40 -27.86 39.45
CA ASN A 9 6.11 -27.54 40.05
C ASN A 9 5.04 -28.36 39.32
N ILE A 10 4.83 -29.58 39.82
CA ILE A 10 3.63 -30.37 39.56
C ILE A 10 2.58 -29.81 40.54
N ASP A 11 1.72 -28.92 40.07
CA ASP A 11 0.66 -28.38 40.91
C ASP A 11 -0.35 -29.49 41.25
N ARG A 12 -0.26 -29.96 42.50
CA ARG A 12 -1.25 -30.84 43.11
C ARG A 12 -2.43 -29.98 43.57
N LEU A 13 -3.47 -29.95 42.76
CA LEU A 13 -4.81 -29.56 43.19
C LEU A 13 -5.57 -30.81 43.66
N GLU A 14 -6.15 -30.73 44.86
CA GLU A 14 -6.75 -31.86 45.57
C GLU A 14 -7.94 -32.45 44.79
N ARG A 15 -7.82 -33.75 44.46
CA ARG A 15 -8.60 -34.53 43.48
C ARG A 15 -8.31 -34.10 42.04
N PHE A 16 -7.35 -34.71 41.35
CA PHE A 16 -7.37 -35.05 39.91
C PHE A 16 -5.97 -35.50 39.46
N HIS A 17 -5.92 -36.33 38.41
CA HIS A 17 -4.68 -36.73 37.73
C HIS A 17 -3.97 -35.49 37.17
N SER A 18 -2.63 -35.42 37.23
CA SER A 18 -1.86 -34.31 36.65
C SER A 18 -2.08 -34.25 35.13
N LEU A 19 -2.57 -33.11 34.64
CA LEU A 19 -2.74 -32.83 33.22
C LEU A 19 -1.38 -32.80 32.50
N LEU A 20 -1.23 -33.63 31.47
CA LEU A 20 -0.03 -33.70 30.65
C LEU A 20 -0.40 -33.69 29.16
N ALA A 21 0.41 -33.03 28.33
CA ALA A 21 0.29 -33.13 26.89
C ALA A 21 0.53 -34.59 26.43
N GLY A 22 -0.26 -35.07 25.47
CA GLY A 22 -0.25 -36.48 25.05
C GLY A 22 -1.26 -37.38 25.76
N GLN A 23 -1.97 -36.89 26.77
CA GLN A 23 -3.05 -37.63 27.44
C GLN A 23 -4.36 -37.59 26.66
N TYR A 24 -5.22 -38.59 26.88
CA TYR A 24 -6.55 -38.70 26.28
C TYR A 24 -7.65 -38.49 27.32
N TRP A 25 -8.67 -37.73 26.94
CA TRP A 25 -9.78 -37.32 27.81
C TRP A 25 -11.10 -37.45 27.06
N SER A 26 -12.15 -37.93 27.72
CA SER A 26 -13.47 -38.14 27.12
C SER A 26 -14.45 -37.03 27.52
N ALA A 27 -15.27 -36.57 26.58
CA ALA A 27 -16.30 -35.58 26.85
C ALA A 27 -17.44 -36.16 27.69
N LEU A 28 -17.85 -35.46 28.75
CA LEU A 28 -18.94 -35.87 29.64
C LEU A 28 -20.33 -35.50 29.10
N VAL A 29 -20.40 -34.47 28.27
CA VAL A 29 -21.63 -33.90 27.72
C VAL A 29 -21.45 -33.55 26.24
N ASP A 30 -22.54 -33.43 25.51
CA ASP A 30 -22.51 -32.88 24.15
C ASP A 30 -22.10 -31.41 24.21
N ILE A 31 -21.15 -31.01 23.35
CA ILE A 31 -20.69 -29.63 23.21
C ILE A 31 -20.98 -29.18 21.77
N PRO A 32 -22.22 -28.74 21.47
CA PRO A 32 -22.64 -28.38 20.11
C PRO A 32 -21.75 -27.30 19.49
N ALA A 33 -21.33 -26.31 20.27
CA ALA A 33 -20.47 -25.20 19.85
C ALA A 33 -19.09 -25.64 19.32
N GLU A 34 -18.67 -26.86 19.64
CA GLU A 34 -17.41 -27.45 19.20
C GLU A 34 -17.62 -28.72 18.35
N ALA A 35 -18.88 -29.10 18.07
CA ALA A 35 -19.25 -30.35 17.40
C ALA A 35 -18.66 -31.61 18.06
N ILE A 36 -18.53 -31.61 19.39
CA ILE A 36 -18.04 -32.75 20.19
C ILE A 36 -19.24 -33.48 20.80
N VAL A 37 -19.28 -34.81 20.64
CA VAL A 37 -20.35 -35.65 21.19
C VAL A 37 -19.93 -36.22 22.54
N ALA A 38 -20.88 -36.41 23.46
CA ALA A 38 -20.64 -37.07 24.73
C ALA A 38 -20.04 -38.46 24.52
N GLY A 39 -18.95 -38.76 25.23
CA GLY A 39 -18.19 -40.00 25.10
C GLY A 39 -17.05 -39.95 24.07
N ASP A 40 -16.92 -38.89 23.26
CA ASP A 40 -15.78 -38.75 22.35
C ASP A 40 -14.48 -38.59 23.15
N THR A 41 -13.53 -39.50 22.91
CA THR A 41 -12.18 -39.43 23.49
C THR A 41 -11.28 -38.56 22.61
N LEU A 42 -10.68 -37.52 23.16
CA LEU A 42 -9.84 -36.53 22.46
C LEU A 42 -8.43 -36.47 23.07
N LEU A 43 -7.45 -36.22 22.21
CA LEU A 43 -6.04 -36.06 22.60
C LEU A 43 -5.74 -34.63 23.03
N ILE A 44 -5.08 -34.44 24.18
CA ILE A 44 -4.46 -33.16 24.55
C ILE A 44 -3.22 -32.96 23.69
N ASN A 45 -3.30 -32.02 22.74
CA ASN A 45 -2.19 -31.68 21.85
C ASN A 45 -1.16 -30.80 22.56
N SER A 46 -1.62 -29.77 23.29
CA SER A 46 -0.72 -28.92 24.08
C SER A 46 -1.44 -28.22 25.23
N LEU A 47 -0.66 -27.83 26.23
CA LEU A 47 -1.10 -27.06 27.39
C LEU A 47 -0.46 -25.66 27.33
N ARG A 48 -1.23 -24.61 27.64
CA ARG A 48 -0.77 -23.22 27.64
C ARG A 48 -0.87 -22.63 29.03
N TYR A 49 0.21 -21.98 29.45
CA TYR A 49 0.37 -21.39 30.78
C TYR A 49 0.44 -19.87 30.68
N VAL A 50 -0.15 -19.19 31.67
CA VAL A 50 -0.05 -17.74 31.88
C VAL A 50 0.36 -17.53 33.34
N ASP A 51 1.40 -16.74 33.59
CA ASP A 51 1.95 -16.51 34.94
C ASP A 51 2.23 -17.79 35.75
N ASN A 52 2.76 -18.82 35.08
CA ASN A 52 3.01 -20.16 35.61
C ASN A 52 1.75 -20.96 36.04
N ASN A 53 0.55 -20.47 35.77
CA ASN A 53 -0.70 -21.19 35.98
C ASN A 53 -1.26 -21.73 34.65
N LEU A 54 -1.87 -22.92 34.66
CA LEU A 54 -2.48 -23.50 33.46
C LEU A 54 -3.73 -22.71 33.06
N HIS A 55 -3.76 -22.18 31.84
CA HIS A 55 -4.83 -21.30 31.36
C HIS A 55 -5.70 -21.92 30.27
N THR A 56 -5.08 -22.56 29.28
CA THR A 56 -5.79 -23.08 28.10
C THR A 56 -5.32 -24.48 27.75
N VAL A 57 -6.28 -25.37 27.49
CA VAL A 57 -6.08 -26.74 27.04
C VAL A 57 -6.45 -26.84 25.56
N ILE A 58 -5.51 -27.29 24.73
CA ILE A 58 -5.73 -27.47 23.29
C ILE A 58 -5.87 -28.97 23.00
N LEU A 59 -7.07 -29.35 22.58
CA LEU A 59 -7.43 -30.71 22.16
C LEU A 59 -7.33 -30.85 20.65
N ARG A 60 -6.89 -32.01 20.18
CA ARG A 60 -7.02 -32.38 18.77
C ARG A 60 -8.44 -32.84 18.50
N ALA A 61 -9.00 -32.47 17.34
CA ALA A 61 -10.30 -32.96 16.91
C ALA A 61 -10.30 -34.49 16.75
N HIS A 62 -11.47 -35.10 16.96
CA HIS A 62 -11.63 -36.55 16.88
C HIS A 62 -11.20 -37.07 15.49
N PRO A 63 -10.42 -38.16 15.37
CA PRO A 63 -9.95 -38.69 14.09
C PRO A 63 -11.03 -38.94 13.04
N ARG A 64 -12.26 -39.24 13.50
CA ARG A 64 -13.45 -39.43 12.65
C ARG A 64 -13.83 -38.21 11.82
N HIS A 65 -13.61 -37.01 12.36
CA HIS A 65 -14.03 -35.75 11.77
C HIS A 65 -12.85 -34.80 11.49
N TYR A 66 -11.62 -35.30 11.63
CA TYR A 66 -10.41 -34.49 11.52
C TYR A 66 -10.25 -33.91 10.10
N GLY A 67 -10.23 -32.59 9.99
CA GLY A 67 -10.10 -31.86 8.74
C GLY A 67 -11.41 -31.53 8.02
N GLU A 68 -12.55 -32.00 8.54
CA GLU A 68 -13.90 -31.75 7.99
C GLU A 68 -14.41 -30.34 8.34
N TRP A 69 -15.26 -29.80 7.47
CA TRP A 69 -15.97 -28.54 7.73
C TRP A 69 -17.37 -28.85 8.25
N VAL A 70 -17.71 -28.31 9.42
CA VAL A 70 -19.02 -28.48 10.05
C VAL A 70 -19.61 -27.11 10.38
N SER A 71 -20.87 -26.91 10.01
CA SER A 71 -21.63 -25.72 10.38
C SER A 71 -22.11 -25.85 11.81
N VAL A 72 -21.66 -24.96 12.69
CA VAL A 72 -21.98 -24.99 14.12
C VAL A 72 -22.91 -23.84 14.49
N GLU A 73 -23.95 -24.12 15.28
CA GLU A 73 -24.83 -23.10 15.86
C GLU A 73 -24.19 -22.48 17.11
N ILE A 74 -23.88 -21.19 17.06
CA ILE A 74 -23.44 -20.38 18.19
C ILE A 74 -24.65 -19.61 18.71
N VAL A 75 -24.98 -19.81 19.98
CA VAL A 75 -26.01 -19.04 20.70
C VAL A 75 -25.30 -17.95 21.49
N ALA A 76 -25.50 -16.69 21.13
CA ALA A 76 -24.95 -15.56 21.89
C ALA A 76 -25.71 -15.37 23.22
N GLU A 77 -25.11 -14.67 24.20
CA GLU A 77 -25.72 -14.41 25.53
C GLU A 77 -27.10 -13.74 25.45
N ASN A 78 -27.41 -13.05 24.34
CA ASN A 78 -28.70 -12.44 24.07
C ASN A 78 -29.74 -13.41 23.46
N GLY A 79 -29.42 -14.70 23.34
CA GLY A 79 -30.30 -15.73 22.77
C GLY A 79 -30.36 -15.78 21.24
N SER A 80 -29.60 -14.95 20.53
CA SER A 80 -29.53 -14.99 19.06
C SER A 80 -28.70 -16.17 18.57
N LYS A 81 -29.22 -16.90 17.57
CA LYS A 81 -28.54 -18.03 16.93
C LYS A 81 -27.83 -17.57 15.68
N SER A 82 -26.54 -17.88 15.57
CA SER A 82 -25.75 -17.67 14.35
C SER A 82 -25.06 -18.96 13.95
N THR A 83 -24.96 -19.24 12.65
CA THR A 83 -24.28 -20.41 12.12
C THR A 83 -22.88 -20.02 11.65
N LYS A 84 -21.85 -20.72 12.10
CA LYS A 84 -20.46 -20.51 11.66
C LYS A 84 -19.87 -21.82 11.17
N ASP A 85 -19.30 -21.80 9.96
CA ASP A 85 -18.56 -22.95 9.44
C ASP A 85 -17.20 -23.05 10.14
N LYS A 86 -16.94 -24.19 10.77
CA LYS A 86 -15.70 -24.46 11.49
C LYS A 86 -15.02 -25.69 10.92
N ARG A 87 -13.72 -25.60 10.67
CA ARG A 87 -12.89 -26.74 10.32
C ARG A 87 -12.44 -27.48 11.58
N LEU A 88 -12.74 -28.76 11.69
CA LEU A 88 -12.47 -29.60 12.86
C LEU A 88 -11.03 -30.10 12.85
N ASN A 89 -10.10 -29.27 13.31
CA ASN A 89 -8.68 -29.64 13.48
C ASN A 89 -8.29 -29.68 14.96
N GLU A 90 -8.62 -28.62 15.70
CA GLU A 90 -8.29 -28.45 17.12
C GLU A 90 -9.44 -27.75 17.84
N HIS A 91 -9.65 -28.13 19.10
CA HIS A 91 -10.59 -27.50 20.03
C HIS A 91 -9.81 -26.88 21.18
N ARG A 92 -10.32 -25.77 21.72
CA ARG A 92 -9.60 -25.00 22.72
C ARG A 92 -10.53 -24.63 23.85
N PHE A 93 -10.13 -24.93 25.07
CA PHE A 93 -10.93 -24.71 26.28
C PHE A 93 -10.11 -24.00 27.34
N LEU A 94 -10.75 -23.17 28.16
CA LEU A 94 -10.16 -22.70 29.41
C LEU A 94 -10.02 -23.88 30.37
N THR A 95 -9.03 -23.82 31.27
CA THR A 95 -8.76 -24.90 32.22
C THR A 95 -9.98 -25.25 33.08
N ALA A 96 -10.73 -24.25 33.55
CA ALA A 96 -11.91 -24.44 34.39
C ALA A 96 -13.04 -25.17 33.63
N ASP A 97 -13.34 -24.72 32.41
CA ASP A 97 -14.37 -25.34 31.57
C ASP A 97 -13.96 -26.75 31.13
N PHE A 98 -12.69 -26.95 30.80
CA PHE A 98 -12.16 -28.25 30.44
C PHE A 98 -12.35 -29.27 31.57
N LEU A 99 -11.95 -28.91 32.81
CA LEU A 99 -12.09 -29.79 33.97
C LEU A 99 -13.55 -30.07 34.34
N ALA A 100 -14.49 -29.21 33.95
CA ALA A 100 -15.92 -29.43 34.15
C ALA A 100 -16.55 -30.34 33.07
N LEU A 101 -16.01 -30.33 31.85
CA LEU A 101 -16.61 -30.97 30.69
C LEU A 101 -15.96 -32.31 30.29
N PHE A 102 -14.76 -32.62 30.80
CA PHE A 102 -13.98 -33.79 30.37
C PHE A 102 -13.48 -34.65 31.54
N GLU A 103 -13.34 -35.95 31.30
CA GLU A 103 -12.74 -36.91 32.25
C GLU A 103 -11.55 -37.66 31.65
N TYR A 104 -10.57 -38.01 32.50
CA TYR A 104 -9.36 -38.71 32.08
C TYR A 104 -9.67 -40.14 31.64
N GLN A 105 -9.18 -40.54 30.44
CA GLN A 105 -9.45 -41.85 29.86
C GLN A 105 -8.18 -42.71 29.77
N PRO A 106 -7.90 -43.57 30.77
CA PRO A 106 -6.71 -44.44 30.74
C PRO A 106 -6.78 -45.50 29.64
N ASP A 107 -7.97 -46.01 29.30
CA ASP A 107 -8.17 -47.12 28.36
C ASP A 107 -8.33 -46.67 26.89
N HIS A 108 -7.81 -45.48 26.56
CA HIS A 108 -7.90 -44.88 25.22
C HIS A 108 -7.36 -45.77 24.10
N GLU A 109 -6.32 -46.58 24.35
CA GLU A 109 -5.77 -47.52 23.36
C GLU A 109 -6.79 -48.57 22.94
N ILE A 110 -7.61 -49.07 23.89
CA ILE A 110 -8.65 -50.06 23.62
C ILE A 110 -9.76 -49.43 22.79
N ILE A 111 -10.16 -48.20 23.13
CA ILE A 111 -11.17 -47.44 22.39
C ILE A 111 -10.71 -47.22 20.95
N ARG A 112 -9.49 -46.71 20.75
CA ARG A 112 -8.92 -46.46 19.42
C ARG A 112 -8.74 -47.74 18.59
N GLN A 113 -8.33 -48.85 19.23
CA GLN A 113 -8.26 -50.15 18.55
C GLN A 113 -9.64 -50.66 18.14
N SER A 114 -10.68 -50.43 18.94
CA SER A 114 -12.05 -50.82 18.59
C SER A 114 -12.59 -50.03 17.40
N GLU A 115 -12.31 -48.73 17.33
CA GLU A 115 -12.70 -47.88 16.21
C GLU A 115 -11.97 -48.24 14.92
N LEU A 116 -10.65 -48.46 15.00
CA LEU A 116 -9.85 -48.93 13.87
C LEU A 116 -10.31 -50.30 13.36
N LYS A 117 -10.66 -51.21 14.27
CA LYS A 117 -11.21 -52.52 13.91
C LYS A 117 -12.54 -52.38 13.17
N GLY A 118 -13.42 -51.46 13.60
CA GLY A 118 -14.66 -51.17 12.88
C GLY A 118 -14.43 -50.72 11.43
N ILE A 119 -13.40 -49.90 11.18
CA ILE A 119 -13.03 -49.48 9.82
C ILE A 119 -12.42 -50.65 9.03
N GLN A 120 -11.61 -51.50 9.66
CA GLN A 120 -11.06 -52.71 9.03
C GLN A 120 -12.15 -53.71 8.64
N ASP A 121 -13.16 -53.87 9.49
CA ASP A 121 -14.33 -54.71 9.23
C ASP A 121 -15.17 -54.13 8.07
N GLU A 122 -15.34 -52.80 7.97
CA GLU A 122 -15.97 -52.12 6.82
C GLU A 122 -15.19 -52.38 5.51
N VAL A 123 -13.86 -52.27 5.54
CA VAL A 123 -13.00 -52.57 4.39
C VAL A 123 -13.10 -54.04 3.98
N ALA A 124 -13.13 -54.96 4.94
CA ALA A 124 -13.26 -56.39 4.68
C ALA A 124 -14.61 -56.74 4.04
N ASP A 125 -15.72 -56.16 4.51
CA ASP A 125 -17.04 -56.31 3.90
C ASP A 125 -17.08 -55.76 2.46
N LEU A 126 -16.50 -54.57 2.23
CA LEU A 126 -16.43 -53.99 0.88
C LEU A 126 -15.56 -54.84 -0.07
N GLN A 127 -14.47 -55.43 0.41
CA GLN A 127 -13.62 -56.35 -0.37
C GLN A 127 -14.33 -57.67 -0.68
N MET A 128 -15.09 -58.20 0.29
CA MET A 128 -15.90 -59.41 0.11
C MET A 128 -16.97 -59.16 -0.96
N ARG A 129 -17.71 -58.05 -0.87
CA ARG A 129 -18.72 -57.65 -1.88
C ARG A 129 -18.12 -57.42 -3.26
N LEU A 130 -16.89 -56.89 -3.36
CA LEU A 130 -16.19 -56.76 -4.63
C LEU A 130 -15.85 -58.14 -5.20
N THR A 131 -15.37 -59.05 -4.36
CA THR A 131 -15.01 -60.43 -4.75
C THR A 131 -16.23 -61.22 -5.19
N GLU A 132 -17.34 -61.15 -4.46
CA GLU A 132 -18.62 -61.75 -4.84
C GLU A 132 -19.12 -61.23 -6.19
N THR A 133 -18.94 -59.93 -6.45
CA THR A 133 -19.34 -59.32 -7.72
C THR A 133 -18.43 -59.72 -8.88
N LEU A 134 -17.15 -60.02 -8.63
CA LEU A 134 -16.22 -60.52 -9.64
C LEU A 134 -16.36 -62.03 -9.90
N GLN A 135 -16.88 -62.80 -8.94
CA GLN A 135 -17.08 -64.25 -9.04
C GLN A 135 -18.28 -64.65 -9.92
N ASP A 136 -19.22 -63.74 -10.17
CA ASP A 136 -20.36 -63.95 -11.08
C ASP A 136 -20.31 -62.97 -12.28
N PRO A 137 -19.58 -63.33 -13.36
CA PRO A 137 -19.49 -62.51 -14.57
C PRO A 137 -20.84 -62.27 -15.26
N SER A 138 -21.81 -63.19 -15.09
CA SER A 138 -23.14 -63.08 -15.68
C SER A 138 -24.01 -62.07 -14.95
N ALA A 139 -24.04 -62.11 -13.61
CA ALA A 139 -24.78 -61.14 -12.81
C ALA A 139 -24.19 -59.72 -12.93
N LEU A 140 -22.86 -59.59 -13.02
CA LEU A 140 -22.19 -58.31 -13.22
C LEU A 140 -22.56 -57.68 -14.57
N ARG A 141 -22.63 -58.51 -15.63
CA ARG A 141 -23.07 -58.08 -16.96
C ARG A 141 -24.55 -57.67 -16.95
N GLU A 142 -25.41 -58.37 -16.22
CA GLU A 142 -26.83 -58.02 -16.07
C GLU A 142 -27.03 -56.69 -15.32
N LEU A 143 -26.21 -56.43 -14.29
CA LEU A 143 -26.19 -55.18 -13.54
C LEU A 143 -25.68 -54.01 -14.41
N ALA A 144 -24.68 -54.26 -15.26
CA ALA A 144 -24.19 -53.29 -16.24
C ALA A 144 -25.23 -53.01 -17.34
N ILE A 145 -25.95 -54.02 -17.82
CA ILE A 145 -27.07 -53.87 -18.77
C ILE A 145 -28.16 -53.00 -18.16
N LYS A 146 -28.62 -53.29 -16.92
CA LYS A 146 -29.59 -52.45 -16.21
C LYS A 146 -29.13 -51.01 -16.08
N ARG A 147 -27.86 -50.77 -15.74
CA ARG A 147 -27.31 -49.41 -15.59
C ARG A 147 -27.25 -48.65 -16.91
N VAL A 148 -26.89 -49.32 -18.02
CA VAL A 148 -26.91 -48.72 -19.36
C VAL A 148 -28.35 -48.44 -19.80
N GLU A 149 -29.30 -49.34 -19.50
CA GLU A 149 -30.73 -49.14 -19.77
C GLU A 149 -31.32 -47.97 -18.97
N ASP A 150 -30.96 -47.84 -17.69
CA ASP A 150 -31.37 -46.72 -16.82
C ASP A 150 -30.74 -45.39 -17.28
N GLU A 151 -29.46 -45.39 -17.70
CA GLU A 151 -28.80 -44.19 -18.25
C GLU A 151 -29.40 -43.78 -19.60
N GLU A 152 -29.75 -44.72 -20.47
CA GLU A 152 -30.41 -44.46 -21.74
C GLU A 152 -31.88 -44.02 -21.56
N ALA A 153 -32.58 -44.55 -20.54
CA ALA A 153 -33.90 -44.09 -20.13
C ALA A 153 -33.88 -42.69 -19.53
N SER A 154 -32.84 -42.33 -18.76
CA SER A 154 -32.71 -40.96 -18.20
C SER A 154 -32.34 -39.91 -19.26
N LYS A 155 -31.63 -40.30 -20.33
CA LYS A 155 -31.27 -39.41 -21.45
C LYS A 155 -32.39 -39.20 -22.47
N LYS A 156 -33.34 -40.13 -22.58
CA LYS A 156 -34.53 -40.00 -23.45
C LYS A 156 -35.74 -39.59 -22.62
N GLY A 157 -35.85 -38.29 -22.35
CA GLY A 157 -37.07 -37.70 -21.81
C GLY A 157 -38.26 -37.97 -22.72
N GLY A 158 -39.12 -38.91 -22.29
CA GLY A 158 -40.48 -39.16 -22.74
C GLY A 158 -40.83 -38.96 -24.22
N ALA A 159 -40.69 -40.01 -25.04
CA ALA A 159 -41.56 -40.21 -26.22
C ALA A 159 -41.54 -41.68 -26.70
N THR A 160 -42.70 -42.31 -26.51
CA THR A 160 -43.37 -43.40 -27.27
C THR A 160 -42.65 -44.70 -27.65
N GLU A 161 -43.41 -45.77 -27.37
CA GLU A 161 -43.26 -47.19 -27.67
C GLU A 161 -42.66 -47.53 -29.04
N ASP A 162 -41.60 -48.34 -29.01
CA ASP A 162 -41.37 -49.34 -30.06
C ASP A 162 -40.87 -50.64 -29.39
N ARG A 163 -41.83 -51.42 -28.86
CA ARG A 163 -41.59 -52.77 -28.33
C ARG A 163 -41.39 -53.71 -29.52
N MET A 164 -40.14 -53.94 -29.93
CA MET A 164 -39.84 -55.04 -30.84
C MET A 164 -39.94 -56.39 -30.10
N LEU A 165 -40.64 -57.32 -30.73
CA LEU A 165 -41.02 -58.65 -30.25
C LEU A 165 -39.80 -59.58 -30.00
N PRO A 166 -39.95 -60.68 -29.21
CA PRO A 166 -38.88 -61.61 -28.81
C PRO A 166 -38.17 -62.40 -29.92
N ALA A 167 -38.39 -62.06 -31.20
CA ALA A 167 -37.86 -62.77 -32.36
C ALA A 167 -36.45 -62.33 -32.79
N VAL A 168 -35.86 -61.32 -32.15
CA VAL A 168 -34.50 -60.81 -32.48
C VAL A 168 -33.38 -61.50 -31.68
N ARG A 169 -33.69 -62.15 -30.55
CA ARG A 169 -32.69 -62.82 -29.69
C ARG A 169 -31.91 -63.93 -30.38
N ASN A 170 -32.57 -64.71 -31.26
CA ASN A 170 -31.91 -65.82 -31.97
C ASN A 170 -31.08 -65.36 -33.19
N ALA A 171 -31.29 -64.13 -33.69
CA ALA A 171 -30.48 -63.54 -34.75
C ALA A 171 -29.23 -62.82 -34.19
N GLU A 172 -29.32 -62.32 -32.95
CA GLU A 172 -28.21 -61.68 -32.24
C GLU A 172 -27.16 -62.69 -31.76
N ASP A 173 -27.53 -63.88 -31.26
CA ASP A 173 -26.55 -64.92 -30.88
C ASP A 173 -25.73 -65.43 -32.08
N VAL A 174 -26.36 -65.50 -33.26
CA VAL A 174 -25.68 -65.87 -34.51
C VAL A 174 -24.79 -64.71 -35.02
N ALA A 175 -25.20 -63.45 -34.85
CA ALA A 175 -24.40 -62.28 -35.22
C ALA A 175 -23.21 -62.02 -34.28
N VAL A 176 -23.36 -62.26 -32.96
CA VAL A 176 -22.29 -62.16 -31.96
C VAL A 176 -21.24 -63.25 -32.17
N THR A 177 -21.67 -64.47 -32.50
CA THR A 177 -20.74 -65.58 -32.84
C THR A 177 -20.00 -65.33 -34.15
N MET A 178 -20.63 -64.65 -35.12
CA MET A 178 -19.96 -64.23 -36.37
C MET A 178 -19.05 -63.01 -36.22
N ALA A 179 -19.35 -62.09 -35.29
CA ALA A 179 -18.52 -60.90 -35.02
C ALA A 179 -17.24 -61.22 -34.22
N LEU A 180 -17.23 -62.31 -33.45
CA LEU A 180 -16.06 -62.81 -32.70
C LEU A 180 -15.13 -63.70 -33.54
N GLY A 181 -15.50 -64.04 -34.77
CA GLY A 181 -14.67 -64.81 -35.71
C GLY A 181 -13.61 -63.95 -36.40
N THR A 182 -12.48 -64.54 -36.77
CA THR A 182 -11.44 -63.84 -37.56
C THR A 182 -12.03 -63.33 -38.88
N VAL A 183 -11.62 -62.13 -39.29
CA VAL A 183 -12.08 -61.38 -40.49
C VAL A 183 -12.12 -62.24 -41.77
N GLN A 184 -11.32 -63.31 -41.80
CA GLN A 184 -11.21 -64.28 -42.88
C GLN A 184 -12.47 -65.16 -43.09
N ASN A 185 -13.27 -65.42 -42.05
CA ASN A 185 -14.53 -66.17 -42.18
C ASN A 185 -15.69 -65.29 -42.70
N ALA A 186 -15.72 -64.01 -42.35
CA ALA A 186 -16.77 -63.08 -42.75
C ALA A 186 -16.74 -62.73 -44.25
N LEU A 187 -15.57 -62.81 -44.91
CA LEU A 187 -15.41 -62.51 -46.33
C LEU A 187 -15.93 -63.62 -47.27
N SER A 188 -16.21 -64.82 -46.76
CA SER A 188 -16.63 -65.98 -47.56
C SER A 188 -18.14 -66.05 -47.84
N GLN A 189 -18.95 -65.28 -47.11
CA GLN A 189 -20.39 -65.13 -47.33
C GLN A 189 -20.67 -63.65 -47.56
N GLY A 190 -21.13 -63.28 -48.77
CA GLY A 190 -21.26 -61.88 -49.19
C GLY A 190 -21.94 -60.99 -48.14
N ILE A 191 -21.22 -59.97 -47.67
CA ILE A 191 -21.66 -59.04 -46.63
C ILE A 191 -22.54 -57.95 -47.28
N SER A 192 -23.76 -57.75 -46.77
CA SER A 192 -24.61 -56.62 -47.16
C SER A 192 -24.35 -55.38 -46.28
N GLU A 193 -24.59 -54.18 -46.82
CA GLU A 193 -24.42 -52.89 -46.10
C GLU A 193 -25.28 -52.84 -44.81
N ALA A 194 -26.44 -53.49 -44.81
CA ALA A 194 -27.29 -53.65 -43.64
C ALA A 194 -26.63 -54.47 -42.51
N GLN A 195 -25.88 -55.53 -42.84
CA GLN A 195 -25.19 -56.37 -41.85
C GLN A 195 -24.01 -55.64 -41.19
N VAL A 196 -23.26 -54.82 -41.94
CA VAL A 196 -22.19 -53.98 -41.38
C VAL A 196 -22.76 -52.96 -40.39
N SER A 197 -23.89 -52.34 -40.71
CA SER A 197 -24.57 -51.39 -39.81
C SER A 197 -25.09 -52.05 -38.53
N LEU A 198 -25.55 -53.30 -38.61
CA LEU A 198 -25.99 -54.09 -37.46
C LEU A 198 -24.79 -54.46 -36.58
N MET A 199 -23.69 -54.92 -37.17
CA MET A 199 -22.44 -55.23 -36.45
C MET A 199 -21.87 -54.00 -35.75
N ALA A 200 -21.90 -52.82 -36.37
CA ALA A 200 -21.46 -51.57 -35.75
C ALA A 200 -22.31 -51.20 -34.52
N LYS A 201 -23.64 -51.33 -34.60
CA LYS A 201 -24.55 -51.06 -33.48
C LYS A 201 -24.37 -52.07 -32.33
N VAL A 202 -24.14 -53.34 -32.64
CA VAL A 202 -23.86 -54.38 -31.64
C VAL A 202 -22.52 -54.13 -30.94
N ALA A 203 -21.48 -53.77 -31.70
CA ALA A 203 -20.16 -53.42 -31.15
C ALA A 203 -20.21 -52.16 -30.27
N GLU A 204 -20.99 -51.15 -30.64
CA GLU A 204 -21.18 -49.93 -29.83
C GLU A 204 -21.91 -50.23 -28.51
N ARG A 205 -22.96 -51.07 -28.54
CA ARG A 205 -23.68 -51.50 -27.33
C ARG A 205 -22.80 -52.33 -26.40
N GLU A 206 -22.02 -53.27 -26.94
CA GLU A 206 -21.05 -54.05 -26.17
C GLU A 206 -19.93 -53.18 -25.59
N GLY A 207 -19.47 -52.17 -26.33
CA GLY A 207 -18.53 -51.16 -25.84
C GLY A 207 -19.06 -50.37 -24.64
N LYS A 208 -20.35 -49.96 -24.68
CA LYS A 208 -21.02 -49.29 -23.55
C LYS A 208 -21.18 -50.19 -22.32
N ILE A 209 -21.56 -51.45 -22.52
CA ILE A 209 -21.69 -52.43 -21.43
C ILE A 209 -20.32 -52.68 -20.79
N ALA A 210 -19.27 -52.89 -21.58
CA ALA A 210 -17.90 -53.05 -21.08
C ALA A 210 -17.41 -51.80 -20.31
N GLY A 211 -17.75 -50.60 -20.79
CA GLY A 211 -17.49 -49.34 -20.08
C GLY A 211 -18.24 -49.22 -18.75
N ALA A 212 -19.51 -49.65 -18.68
CA ALA A 212 -20.29 -49.69 -17.46
C ALA A 212 -19.74 -50.70 -16.44
N VAL A 213 -19.28 -51.87 -16.90
CA VAL A 213 -18.56 -52.86 -16.07
C VAL A 213 -17.31 -52.25 -15.46
N ALA A 214 -16.48 -51.57 -16.28
CA ALA A 214 -15.28 -50.89 -15.80
C ALA A 214 -15.63 -49.82 -14.75
N ASN A 215 -16.64 -48.98 -14.99
CA ASN A 215 -17.08 -47.95 -14.04
C ASN A 215 -17.59 -48.53 -12.72
N ILE A 216 -18.32 -49.66 -12.73
CA ILE A 216 -18.78 -50.33 -11.51
C ILE A 216 -17.58 -50.80 -10.69
N ILE A 217 -16.61 -51.46 -11.33
CA ILE A 217 -15.38 -51.91 -10.68
C ILE A 217 -14.61 -50.72 -10.12
N THR A 218 -14.36 -49.67 -10.91
CA THR A 218 -13.68 -48.45 -10.47
C THR A 218 -14.40 -47.76 -9.30
N SER A 219 -15.74 -47.71 -9.31
CA SER A 219 -16.52 -47.10 -8.22
C SER A 219 -16.43 -47.88 -6.91
N ARG A 220 -16.43 -49.22 -6.97
CA ARG A 220 -16.30 -50.10 -5.80
C ARG A 220 -14.87 -50.11 -5.27
N THR A 221 -13.87 -50.13 -6.16
CA THR A 221 -12.46 -49.92 -5.79
C THR A 221 -12.28 -48.55 -5.13
N GLY A 222 -12.90 -47.49 -5.66
CA GLY A 222 -12.87 -46.16 -5.05
C GLY A 222 -13.60 -46.05 -3.70
N ALA A 223 -14.61 -46.90 -3.43
CA ALA A 223 -15.23 -46.98 -2.11
C ALA A 223 -14.29 -47.63 -1.08
N ILE A 224 -13.55 -48.68 -1.48
CA ILE A 224 -12.50 -49.30 -0.65
C ILE A 224 -11.38 -48.30 -0.37
N THR A 225 -10.92 -47.55 -1.38
CA THR A 225 -9.91 -46.50 -1.20
C THR A 225 -10.36 -45.43 -0.21
N ARG A 226 -11.60 -44.93 -0.32
CA ARG A 226 -12.16 -43.95 0.64
C ARG A 226 -12.29 -44.52 2.04
N ALA A 227 -12.64 -45.80 2.20
CA ALA A 227 -12.69 -46.46 3.50
C ALA A 227 -11.28 -46.61 4.13
N LEU A 228 -10.26 -46.92 3.33
CA LEU A 228 -8.86 -46.95 3.77
C LEU A 228 -8.32 -45.55 4.13
N GLU A 229 -8.76 -44.51 3.43
CA GLU A 229 -8.42 -43.11 3.75
C GLU A 229 -8.88 -42.72 5.17
N LYS A 230 -10.03 -43.24 5.65
CA LYS A 230 -10.52 -43.01 7.03
C LYS A 230 -9.58 -43.49 8.13
N MET A 231 -8.64 -44.40 7.85
CA MET A 231 -7.65 -44.86 8.82
C MET A 231 -6.50 -43.87 9.03
N HIS A 232 -6.22 -42.99 8.05
CA HIS A 232 -5.06 -42.09 8.08
C HIS A 232 -5.07 -41.10 9.27
N PRO A 233 -6.20 -40.45 9.62
CA PRO A 233 -6.25 -39.53 10.76
C PRO A 233 -5.90 -40.18 12.11
N TYR A 234 -6.23 -41.46 12.29
CA TYR A 234 -5.92 -42.22 13.50
C TYR A 234 -4.42 -42.48 13.66
N TYR A 235 -3.74 -42.85 12.57
CA TYR A 235 -2.27 -42.99 12.58
C TYR A 235 -1.57 -41.64 12.77
N ALA A 236 -2.12 -40.57 12.18
CA ALA A 236 -1.62 -39.21 12.38
C ALA A 236 -1.80 -38.73 13.84
N GLU A 237 -2.90 -39.09 14.50
CA GLU A 237 -3.12 -38.82 15.93
C GLU A 237 -2.08 -39.54 16.80
N LEU A 238 -1.74 -40.79 16.50
CA LEU A 238 -0.69 -41.53 17.24
C LEU A 238 0.69 -40.88 17.11
N ALA A 239 1.02 -40.35 15.93
CA ALA A 239 2.24 -39.57 15.73
C ALA A 239 2.17 -38.24 16.50
N ALA A 240 1.02 -37.56 16.48
CA ALA A 240 0.80 -36.31 17.22
C ALA A 240 0.90 -36.52 18.75
N ALA A 241 0.36 -37.61 19.30
CA ALA A 241 0.46 -37.93 20.73
C ALA A 241 1.91 -38.11 21.19
N LYS A 242 2.72 -38.80 20.38
CA LYS A 242 4.16 -38.96 20.64
C LYS A 242 4.92 -37.63 20.57
N LEU A 243 4.58 -36.77 19.61
CA LEU A 243 5.18 -35.44 19.49
C LEU A 243 4.78 -34.52 20.64
N ALA A 244 3.51 -34.52 21.05
CA ALA A 244 2.99 -33.75 22.17
C ALA A 244 3.73 -34.08 23.47
N GLY A 245 4.01 -35.37 23.73
CA GLY A 245 4.80 -35.79 24.89
C GLY A 245 6.27 -35.32 24.87
N THR A 246 6.82 -34.95 23.70
CA THR A 246 8.17 -34.38 23.56
C THR A 246 8.19 -32.85 23.46
N GLN A 247 7.02 -32.23 23.29
CA GLN A 247 6.90 -30.81 22.99
C GLN A 247 7.35 -29.93 24.15
N GLU A 248 7.11 -30.32 25.41
CA GLU A 248 7.63 -29.59 26.58
C GLU A 248 9.17 -29.52 26.57
N GLY A 249 9.86 -30.61 26.21
CA GLY A 249 11.31 -30.64 26.08
C GLY A 249 11.83 -29.78 24.93
N ILE A 250 11.11 -29.75 23.81
CA ILE A 250 11.42 -28.87 22.66
C ILE A 250 11.19 -27.40 23.03
N GLU A 251 10.09 -27.06 23.71
CA GLU A 251 9.80 -25.70 24.18
C GLU A 251 10.88 -25.24 25.19
N GLN A 252 11.31 -26.10 26.11
CA GLN A 252 12.40 -25.79 27.03
C GLN A 252 13.74 -25.60 26.30
N ALA A 253 14.08 -26.48 25.35
CA ALA A 253 15.28 -26.32 24.52
C ALA A 253 15.24 -25.02 23.70
N SER A 254 14.08 -24.66 23.16
CA SER A 254 13.89 -23.42 22.41
C SER A 254 14.07 -22.17 23.30
N LYS A 255 13.59 -22.20 24.55
CA LYS A 255 13.82 -21.12 25.54
C LYS A 255 15.31 -21.00 25.87
N ILE A 256 16.01 -22.12 26.04
CA ILE A 256 17.46 -22.13 26.28
C ILE A 256 18.19 -21.54 25.06
N GLN A 257 17.86 -21.99 23.85
CA GLN A 257 18.44 -21.46 22.60
C GLN A 257 18.16 -19.96 22.44
N ALA A 258 16.94 -19.50 22.74
CA ALA A 258 16.57 -18.09 22.74
C ALA A 258 17.37 -17.27 23.76
N GLY A 259 17.68 -17.85 24.93
CA GLY A 259 18.58 -17.28 25.92
C GLY A 259 20.03 -17.21 25.45
N VAL A 260 20.55 -18.27 24.82
CA VAL A 260 21.89 -18.32 24.22
C VAL A 260 22.03 -17.25 23.13
N LEU A 261 21.06 -17.13 22.22
CA LEU A 261 21.06 -16.08 21.19
C LEU A 261 21.13 -14.68 21.81
N THR A 262 20.42 -14.46 22.92
CA THR A 262 20.43 -13.17 23.63
C THR A 262 21.80 -12.88 24.25
N LEU A 263 22.49 -13.89 24.78
CA LEU A 263 23.87 -13.75 25.27
C LEU A 263 24.89 -13.55 24.14
N GLU A 264 24.71 -14.22 23.01
CA GLU A 264 25.55 -14.02 21.82
C GLU A 264 25.47 -12.58 21.30
N LEU A 265 24.28 -11.97 21.33
CA LEU A 265 24.07 -10.55 21.01
C LEU A 265 24.77 -9.64 22.02
N PHE A 266 24.67 -9.95 23.32
CA PHE A 266 25.39 -9.20 24.34
C PHE A 266 26.89 -9.23 24.11
N VAL A 267 27.47 -10.33 23.64
CA VAL A 267 28.91 -10.46 23.32
C VAL A 267 29.26 -9.87 21.95
N GLY A 268 28.26 -9.54 21.12
CA GLY A 268 28.44 -9.00 19.77
C GLY A 268 28.83 -10.03 18.73
N LYS A 269 28.57 -11.32 18.99
CA LYS A 269 28.79 -12.37 18.01
C LYS A 269 27.88 -12.12 16.81
N ASN A 270 28.43 -12.15 15.61
CA ASN A 270 27.76 -11.84 14.34
C ASN A 270 27.25 -10.39 14.21
N VAL A 271 27.68 -9.46 15.08
CA VAL A 271 27.38 -8.03 14.94
C VAL A 271 28.57 -7.35 14.27
N THR A 272 28.35 -6.68 13.15
CA THR A 272 29.39 -5.94 12.42
C THR A 272 29.19 -4.45 12.65
N VAL A 273 30.24 -3.78 13.15
CA VAL A 273 30.28 -2.34 13.34
C VAL A 273 31.23 -1.74 12.31
N VAL A 274 30.75 -0.75 11.56
CA VAL A 274 31.50 -0.03 10.54
C VAL A 274 31.59 1.44 10.96
N ASP A 275 32.79 1.96 11.12
CA ASP A 275 33.02 3.36 11.44
C ASP A 275 32.80 4.22 10.19
N VAL A 276 31.84 5.13 10.25
CA VAL A 276 31.48 6.04 9.15
C VAL A 276 32.23 7.36 9.33
N ALA A 277 32.11 8.02 10.48
CA ALA A 277 32.84 9.25 10.77
C ALA A 277 33.48 9.15 12.15
N GLU A 278 34.67 9.73 12.29
CA GLU A 278 35.42 9.84 13.55
C GLU A 278 35.63 11.30 13.89
N GLY A 279 35.47 11.65 15.16
CA GLY A 279 35.64 13.01 15.66
C GLY A 279 35.37 13.12 17.16
N GLU A 280 35.06 14.32 17.63
CA GLU A 280 34.81 14.54 19.06
C GLU A 280 33.49 13.90 19.52
N PRO A 281 33.45 13.26 20.69
CA PRO A 281 32.24 12.69 21.26
C PRO A 281 31.26 13.78 21.69
N ALA A 282 29.97 13.44 21.80
CA ALA A 282 28.97 14.37 22.31
C ALA A 282 29.20 14.69 23.79
N ASP A 283 28.75 15.87 24.24
CA ASP A 283 28.82 16.29 25.63
C ASP A 283 28.18 15.26 26.57
N SER A 284 28.76 15.06 27.76
CA SER A 284 28.29 14.07 28.73
C SER A 284 26.89 14.34 29.30
N SER A 285 26.41 15.58 29.21
CA SER A 285 25.06 15.98 29.65
C SER A 285 23.94 15.55 28.70
N ILE A 286 24.27 15.18 27.46
CA ILE A 286 23.28 14.82 26.43
C ILE A 286 22.81 13.37 26.65
N PRO A 287 21.50 13.10 26.85
CA PRO A 287 21.02 11.73 26.99
C PRO A 287 21.07 10.95 25.67
N LEU A 288 20.98 9.62 25.74
CA LEU A 288 20.88 8.77 24.56
C LEU A 288 19.47 8.80 23.99
N THR A 289 19.31 9.28 22.76
CA THR A 289 18.01 9.31 22.08
C THR A 289 17.80 8.06 21.22
N LEU A 290 16.67 7.36 21.37
CA LEU A 290 16.27 6.26 20.48
C LEU A 290 15.12 6.76 19.60
N CYS A 291 15.31 6.75 18.28
CA CYS A 291 14.29 7.21 17.31
C CYS A 291 13.38 6.06 16.90
N GLN A 292 12.06 6.24 16.97
CA GLN A 292 11.09 5.17 16.68
C GLN A 292 11.05 4.84 15.19
N LYS A 293 11.04 5.86 14.34
CA LYS A 293 10.84 5.73 12.91
C LYS A 293 11.97 5.00 12.19
N LYS A 294 11.60 4.13 11.26
CA LYS A 294 12.53 3.56 10.29
C LYS A 294 12.70 4.51 9.11
N LEU A 295 13.91 5.04 8.96
CA LEU A 295 14.26 5.92 7.85
C LEU A 295 14.66 5.08 6.62
N VAL A 296 14.50 5.66 5.44
CA VAL A 296 14.90 5.04 4.18
C VAL A 296 16.01 5.89 3.57
N VAL A 297 17.12 5.27 3.18
CA VAL A 297 18.32 5.98 2.72
C VAL A 297 18.04 6.81 1.47
N ASP A 298 17.38 6.24 0.46
CA ASP A 298 17.05 6.97 -0.77
C ASP A 298 16.15 8.19 -0.49
N GLU A 299 15.12 8.03 0.35
CA GLU A 299 14.24 9.12 0.77
C GLU A 299 14.99 10.25 1.47
N GLU A 300 15.88 9.94 2.41
CA GLU A 300 16.66 10.97 3.13
C GLU A 300 17.74 11.61 2.27
N PHE A 301 18.43 10.81 1.45
CA PHE A 301 19.53 11.27 0.62
C PHE A 301 19.03 12.10 -0.59
N SER A 302 17.80 11.87 -1.05
CA SER A 302 17.20 12.57 -2.20
C SER A 302 17.05 14.08 -1.98
N ALA A 303 16.91 14.52 -0.73
CA ALA A 303 16.88 15.94 -0.39
C ALA A 303 18.22 16.65 -0.72
N TRP A 304 19.33 15.91 -0.69
CA TRP A 304 20.69 16.43 -0.91
C TRP A 304 21.22 16.11 -2.30
N SER A 305 21.19 14.84 -2.70
CA SER A 305 21.65 14.40 -4.01
C SER A 305 20.48 14.14 -4.95
N ASP A 306 20.72 14.26 -6.25
CA ASP A 306 19.77 13.77 -7.23
C ASP A 306 19.90 12.24 -7.28
N ILE A 307 18.79 11.58 -6.99
CA ILE A 307 18.67 10.12 -6.91
C ILE A 307 17.70 9.70 -7.99
N ASP A 308 18.05 8.66 -8.72
CA ASP A 308 17.22 8.07 -9.75
C ASP A 308 16.51 6.80 -9.26
N GLU A 309 15.71 6.20 -10.15
CA GLU A 309 14.97 4.98 -9.87
C GLU A 309 15.85 3.76 -9.57
N HIS A 310 17.12 3.78 -9.99
CA HIS A 310 18.07 2.67 -9.89
C HIS A 310 18.91 2.68 -8.61
N PHE A 311 18.67 3.64 -7.70
CA PHE A 311 19.39 3.68 -6.42
C PHE A 311 19.12 2.44 -5.57
N ASP A 312 20.18 1.67 -5.32
CA ASP A 312 20.12 0.40 -4.60
C ASP A 312 21.19 0.27 -3.50
N PHE A 313 21.29 -0.91 -2.90
CA PHE A 313 22.24 -1.22 -1.82
C PHE A 313 23.70 -0.98 -2.20
N ARG A 314 24.06 -0.97 -3.49
CA ARG A 314 25.42 -0.74 -3.98
C ARG A 314 25.80 0.74 -3.87
N SER A 315 24.81 1.62 -3.95
CA SER A 315 24.95 3.07 -3.81
C SER A 315 25.10 3.55 -2.35
N LEU A 316 24.97 2.64 -1.37
CA LEU A 316 25.09 2.97 0.06
C LEU A 316 26.45 3.59 0.41
N SER A 317 27.52 3.19 -0.28
CA SER A 317 28.85 3.77 -0.10
C SER A 317 28.90 5.28 -0.41
N ALA A 318 28.14 5.75 -1.40
CA ALA A 318 28.04 7.16 -1.75
C ALA A 318 27.30 7.95 -0.65
N PHE A 319 26.22 7.36 -0.11
CA PHE A 319 25.50 7.94 1.04
C PHE A 319 26.40 8.07 2.28
N LEU A 320 27.12 7.01 2.64
CA LEU A 320 28.02 7.02 3.80
C LEU A 320 29.15 8.05 3.63
N LYS A 321 29.65 8.24 2.40
CA LYS A 321 30.61 9.32 2.11
C LYS A 321 29.97 10.70 2.28
N ALA A 322 28.76 10.90 1.75
CA ALA A 322 28.05 12.17 1.87
C ALA A 322 27.77 12.56 3.33
N LEU A 323 27.55 11.58 4.22
CA LEU A 323 27.41 11.81 5.66
C LEU A 323 28.68 12.36 6.32
N LYS A 324 29.87 12.01 5.80
CA LYS A 324 31.15 12.55 6.32
C LYS A 324 31.37 13.99 5.87
N ASP A 325 30.99 14.29 4.63
CA ASP A 325 31.33 15.56 3.99
C ASP A 325 30.31 16.68 4.27
N ASN A 326 29.06 16.33 4.65
CA ASN A 326 27.95 17.29 4.76
C ASN A 326 27.29 17.28 6.14
N GLN A 327 27.59 18.29 6.95
CA GLN A 327 27.01 18.48 8.28
C GLN A 327 25.48 18.64 8.25
N GLY A 328 24.93 19.31 7.23
CA GLY A 328 23.48 19.48 7.11
C GLY A 328 22.73 18.16 6.88
N LEU A 329 23.35 17.16 6.21
CA LEU A 329 22.76 15.83 6.05
C LEU A 329 22.75 15.08 7.39
N VAL A 330 23.81 15.24 8.19
CA VAL A 330 23.89 14.68 9.54
C VAL A 330 22.78 15.26 10.42
N GLU A 331 22.59 16.58 10.42
CA GLU A 331 21.53 17.25 11.18
C GLU A 331 20.13 16.90 10.70
N GLN A 332 19.97 16.67 9.39
CA GLN A 332 18.71 16.18 8.83
C GLN A 332 18.37 14.79 9.34
N ILE A 333 19.33 13.86 9.41
CA ILE A 333 19.08 12.45 9.72
C ILE A 333 19.03 12.19 11.23
N PHE A 334 19.95 12.77 11.98
CA PHE A 334 20.14 12.54 13.41
C PHE A 334 19.56 13.71 14.24
N PRO A 335 18.42 13.53 14.93
CA PRO A 335 17.74 14.61 15.64
C PRO A 335 18.55 15.21 16.81
N THR A 336 19.44 14.42 17.41
CA THR A 336 20.29 14.84 18.53
C THR A 336 21.74 14.40 18.29
N GLU A 337 22.68 14.99 19.02
CA GLU A 337 24.11 14.64 18.93
C GLU A 337 24.43 13.25 19.48
N ARG A 338 23.53 12.65 20.27
CA ARG A 338 23.66 11.28 20.78
C ARG A 338 22.37 10.52 20.51
N CYS A 339 22.32 9.76 19.42
CA CYS A 339 21.13 9.00 19.06
C CYS A 339 21.41 7.69 18.33
N VAL A 340 20.41 6.81 18.38
CA VAL A 340 20.30 5.58 17.59
C VAL A 340 19.06 5.68 16.71
N LEU A 341 19.23 5.35 15.45
CA LEU A 341 18.15 5.26 14.49
C LEU A 341 18.29 4.00 13.64
N VAL A 342 17.21 3.60 13.00
CA VAL A 342 17.15 2.44 12.13
C VAL A 342 16.92 2.86 10.70
N MET A 343 17.68 2.29 9.76
CA MET A 343 17.57 2.59 8.34
C MET A 343 17.48 1.32 7.50
N VAL A 344 16.88 1.48 6.32
CA VAL A 344 16.91 0.54 5.21
C VAL A 344 17.33 1.28 3.95
N THR A 345 17.99 0.61 3.00
CA THR A 345 18.47 1.28 1.79
C THR A 345 17.32 1.84 0.96
N THR A 346 16.39 0.96 0.57
CA THR A 346 15.17 1.33 -0.12
C THR A 346 14.08 0.32 0.18
N ARG A 347 12.83 0.78 0.21
CA ARG A 347 11.63 -0.06 0.32
C ARG A 347 10.94 -0.28 -1.02
N ARG A 348 11.47 0.34 -2.09
CA ARG A 348 10.92 0.22 -3.44
C ARG A 348 11.30 -1.12 -4.05
N PHE A 349 10.43 -1.65 -4.89
CA PHE A 349 10.77 -2.77 -5.75
C PHE A 349 11.53 -2.22 -6.96
N ILE A 350 12.78 -2.65 -7.14
CA ILE A 350 13.60 -2.32 -8.30
C ILE A 350 13.60 -3.51 -9.25
N ASP A 351 13.27 -3.28 -10.52
CA ASP A 351 13.37 -4.28 -11.56
C ASP A 351 14.77 -4.26 -12.18
N TYR A 352 15.56 -5.29 -11.88
CA TYR A 352 16.89 -5.55 -12.43
C TYR A 352 16.83 -6.37 -13.75
N GLY A 353 15.63 -6.65 -14.27
CA GLY A 353 15.39 -7.33 -15.54
C GLY A 353 15.33 -8.87 -15.46
N ASP A 354 15.70 -9.48 -14.33
CA ASP A 354 15.63 -10.93 -14.10
C ASP A 354 14.92 -11.26 -12.79
N THR A 355 14.02 -12.25 -12.79
CA THR A 355 13.17 -12.55 -11.62
C THR A 355 13.96 -13.03 -10.40
N TRP A 356 15.02 -13.81 -10.60
CA TRP A 356 15.86 -14.28 -9.49
C TRP A 356 16.77 -13.18 -8.98
N ALA A 357 17.37 -12.41 -9.88
CA ALA A 357 18.15 -11.22 -9.51
C ALA A 357 17.27 -10.19 -8.78
N ASN A 358 16.00 -10.04 -9.16
CA ASN A 358 15.04 -9.17 -8.48
C ASN A 358 14.80 -9.64 -7.05
N ALA A 359 14.55 -10.93 -6.83
CA ALA A 359 14.36 -11.47 -5.49
C ALA A 359 15.60 -11.22 -4.60
N GLU A 360 16.78 -11.60 -5.08
CA GLU A 360 18.02 -11.51 -4.29
C GLU A 360 18.46 -10.05 -4.02
N ASN A 361 18.40 -9.18 -5.03
CA ASN A 361 18.85 -7.78 -4.87
C ASN A 361 17.84 -6.96 -4.07
N ASN A 362 16.53 -7.18 -4.23
CA ASN A 362 15.54 -6.49 -3.41
C ASN A 362 15.57 -6.98 -1.95
N GLU A 363 15.91 -8.26 -1.70
CA GLU A 363 16.19 -8.73 -0.35
C GLU A 363 17.36 -7.94 0.27
N LYS A 364 18.46 -7.74 -0.48
CA LYS A 364 19.59 -6.89 -0.04
C LYS A 364 19.20 -5.43 0.18
N ASN A 365 18.32 -4.87 -0.65
CA ASN A 365 17.78 -3.51 -0.45
C ASN A 365 16.99 -3.38 0.85
N SER A 366 16.28 -4.45 1.23
CA SER A 366 15.44 -4.51 2.43
C SER A 366 16.22 -4.80 3.73
N ILE A 367 17.54 -5.06 3.64
CA ILE A 367 18.38 -5.27 4.82
C ILE A 367 18.38 -4.01 5.68
N VAL A 368 17.96 -4.19 6.93
CA VAL A 368 17.90 -3.12 7.92
C VAL A 368 19.19 -3.08 8.73
N PHE A 369 19.66 -1.86 8.98
CA PHE A 369 20.85 -1.60 9.79
C PHE A 369 20.60 -0.43 10.75
N LEU A 370 21.37 -0.36 11.82
CA LEU A 370 21.32 0.77 12.75
C LEU A 370 22.39 1.80 12.39
N MET A 371 22.07 3.07 12.58
CA MET A 371 23.04 4.16 12.58
C MET A 371 23.10 4.74 13.99
N VAL A 372 24.32 4.96 14.47
CA VAL A 372 24.58 5.49 15.80
C VAL A 372 25.43 6.75 15.68
N ARG A 373 24.99 7.82 16.33
CA ARG A 373 25.72 9.08 16.44
C ARG A 373 26.14 9.33 17.88
N ASN A 374 27.38 9.74 18.08
CA ASN A 374 27.93 10.26 19.33
C ASN A 374 28.84 11.46 19.01
N GLY A 375 28.25 12.65 19.01
CA GLY A 375 28.89 13.90 18.60
C GLY A 375 29.13 13.89 17.10
N GLN A 376 30.41 13.89 16.73
CA GLN A 376 30.90 13.76 15.35
C GLN A 376 31.13 12.30 14.95
N ASN A 377 31.15 11.37 15.92
CA ASN A 377 31.33 9.95 15.63
C ASN A 377 30.04 9.36 15.09
N ILE A 378 30.09 8.76 13.90
CA ILE A 378 28.96 8.08 13.27
C ILE A 378 29.37 6.65 12.96
N LYS A 379 28.55 5.68 13.37
CA LYS A 379 28.80 4.25 13.15
C LYS A 379 27.57 3.58 12.55
N GLN A 380 27.81 2.63 11.66
CA GLN A 380 26.80 1.77 11.08
C GLN A 380 26.91 0.37 11.70
N ILE A 381 25.79 -0.25 12.05
CA ILE A 381 25.76 -1.53 12.75
C ILE A 381 24.82 -2.50 12.04
N TYR A 382 25.37 -3.64 11.63
CA TYR A 382 24.61 -4.78 11.11
C TYR A 382 24.49 -5.85 12.18
N SER A 383 23.30 -6.39 12.32
CA SER A 383 22.94 -7.34 13.37
C SER A 383 22.08 -8.46 12.79
N PRO A 384 22.28 -9.71 13.24
CA PRO A 384 21.53 -10.87 12.76
C PRO A 384 20.14 -10.98 13.39
N VAL A 385 19.75 -10.03 14.25
CA VAL A 385 18.45 -10.09 14.92
C VAL A 385 17.34 -9.78 13.93
N GLU A 386 16.45 -10.75 13.72
CA GLU A 386 15.26 -10.67 12.85
C GLU A 386 14.40 -9.41 13.11
N SER A 387 14.47 -8.84 14.32
CA SER A 387 13.77 -7.60 14.70
C SER A 387 14.25 -6.35 13.98
N HIS A 388 15.47 -6.31 13.46
CA HIS A 388 15.88 -5.23 12.56
C HIS A 388 15.34 -5.51 11.15
N LEU A 389 15.50 -6.73 10.66
CA LEU A 389 15.22 -7.12 9.27
C LEU A 389 13.73 -7.04 8.90
N GLY A 390 12.80 -7.28 9.83
CA GLY A 390 11.35 -7.31 9.55
C GLY A 390 10.51 -6.19 10.17
N ALA A 391 11.00 -5.46 11.17
CA ALA A 391 10.17 -4.48 11.89
C ALA A 391 9.94 -3.19 11.08
N SER A 392 8.75 -2.61 11.21
CA SER A 392 8.41 -1.32 10.62
C SER A 392 9.10 -0.15 11.33
N ARG A 393 9.53 -0.35 12.59
CA ARG A 393 10.01 0.68 13.53
C ARG A 393 10.97 0.11 14.58
N LEU A 394 11.73 0.97 15.26
CA LEU A 394 12.75 0.58 16.24
C LEU A 394 12.18 0.09 17.58
N PHE A 395 11.06 0.66 18.03
CA PHE A 395 10.31 0.26 19.23
C PHE A 395 8.79 0.42 19.00
N PRO A 396 7.93 -0.33 19.72
CA PRO A 396 6.48 -0.35 19.48
C PRO A 396 5.86 1.05 19.56
N SER A 397 4.75 1.28 18.86
CA SER A 397 3.82 2.34 19.25
C SER A 397 2.82 1.86 20.30
N GLU A 398 2.19 2.79 21.02
CA GLU A 398 1.11 2.45 21.95
C GLU A 398 -0.02 1.67 21.26
N ASP A 399 -0.38 2.08 20.03
CA ASP A 399 -1.39 1.39 19.22
C ASP A 399 -0.99 -0.05 18.84
N GLU A 400 0.30 -0.31 18.63
CA GLU A 400 0.78 -1.65 18.24
C GLU A 400 0.72 -2.59 19.46
N GLN A 401 1.09 -2.08 20.64
CA GLN A 401 0.96 -2.82 21.90
C GLN A 401 -0.51 -3.14 22.23
N GLN A 402 -1.42 -2.17 22.04
CA GLN A 402 -2.84 -2.35 22.31
C GLN A 402 -3.55 -3.18 21.22
N GLY A 403 -3.11 -3.08 19.96
CA GLY A 403 -3.70 -3.78 18.81
C GLY A 403 -3.60 -5.31 18.93
N HIS A 404 -2.60 -5.82 19.64
CA HIS A 404 -2.50 -7.25 19.92
C HIS A 404 -3.68 -7.80 20.74
N PHE A 405 -4.38 -6.96 21.50
CA PHE A 405 -5.55 -7.35 22.28
C PHE A 405 -6.86 -6.81 21.71
N ARG A 406 -6.88 -6.35 20.44
CA ARG A 406 -8.10 -5.97 19.73
C ARG A 406 -8.40 -6.94 18.58
N GLU A 407 -9.66 -7.34 18.45
CA GLU A 407 -10.17 -8.06 17.27
C GLU A 407 -10.48 -7.09 16.13
N PHE A 408 -10.73 -7.63 14.92
CA PHE A 408 -11.07 -6.85 13.73
C PHE A 408 -12.33 -5.98 13.92
N ASP A 409 -13.23 -6.43 14.79
CA ASP A 409 -14.48 -5.74 15.13
C ASP A 409 -14.31 -4.68 16.25
N GLY A 410 -13.08 -4.49 16.75
CA GLY A 410 -12.75 -3.50 17.79
C GLY A 410 -13.00 -3.95 19.24
N THR A 411 -13.46 -5.18 19.45
CA THR A 411 -13.61 -5.82 20.76
C THR A 411 -12.25 -6.11 21.40
N THR A 412 -12.11 -5.77 22.68
CA THR A 412 -10.90 -6.05 23.46
C THR A 412 -10.93 -7.49 23.96
N ILE A 413 -9.91 -8.27 23.61
CA ILE A 413 -9.69 -9.63 24.08
C ILE A 413 -9.33 -9.57 25.57
N LYS A 414 -10.14 -10.21 26.40
CA LYS A 414 -9.96 -10.30 27.86
C LYS A 414 -9.14 -11.54 28.21
N PHE A 415 -8.68 -11.60 29.46
CA PHE A 415 -7.99 -12.77 30.02
C PHE A 415 -8.82 -14.05 29.89
N GLU A 416 -10.14 -13.94 30.08
CA GLU A 416 -11.09 -15.05 29.98
C GLU A 416 -11.24 -15.60 28.56
N ASP A 417 -10.63 -14.98 27.54
CA ASP A 417 -10.73 -15.45 26.16
C ASP A 417 -9.66 -16.47 25.82
N VAL A 418 -10.06 -17.52 25.10
CA VAL A 418 -9.16 -18.58 24.61
C VAL A 418 -8.08 -18.05 23.66
N ALA A 419 -8.35 -16.95 22.94
CA ALA A 419 -7.41 -16.29 22.05
C ALA A 419 -6.31 -15.50 22.79
N TYR A 420 -6.49 -15.24 24.09
CA TYR A 420 -5.57 -14.43 24.90
C TYR A 420 -4.15 -15.02 24.91
N THR A 421 -4.02 -16.34 25.02
CA THR A 421 -2.70 -17.00 25.12
C THR A 421 -1.85 -16.85 23.85
N ASP A 422 -2.46 -16.89 22.66
CA ASP A 422 -1.74 -16.70 21.40
C ASP A 422 -1.34 -15.22 21.22
N ARG A 423 -2.21 -14.29 21.61
CA ARG A 423 -1.91 -12.84 21.58
C ARG A 423 -0.84 -12.47 22.61
N LEU A 424 -0.88 -13.07 23.80
CA LEU A 424 0.15 -12.91 24.84
C LEU A 424 1.50 -13.42 24.34
N LYS A 425 1.55 -14.58 23.67
CA LYS A 425 2.77 -15.09 23.05
C LYS A 425 3.32 -14.14 21.98
N ALA A 426 2.46 -13.59 21.13
CA ALA A 426 2.88 -12.61 20.13
C ALA A 426 3.43 -11.33 20.78
N HIS A 427 2.77 -10.84 21.83
CA HIS A 427 3.22 -9.71 22.64
C HIS A 427 4.56 -10.01 23.35
N ASP A 428 4.74 -11.20 23.92
CA ASP A 428 5.99 -11.60 24.58
C ASP A 428 7.15 -11.74 23.60
N LEU A 429 6.89 -12.26 22.38
CA LEU A 429 7.87 -12.27 21.30
C LEU A 429 8.27 -10.84 20.93
N MET A 430 7.30 -9.95 20.73
CA MET A 430 7.51 -8.52 20.49
C MET A 430 8.37 -7.88 21.60
N ALA A 431 8.02 -8.07 22.88
CA ALA A 431 8.78 -7.56 24.01
C ALA A 431 10.20 -8.15 24.08
N LEU A 432 10.36 -9.44 23.79
CA LEU A 432 11.66 -10.11 23.71
C LEU A 432 12.54 -9.50 22.60
N HIS A 433 11.95 -9.11 21.46
CA HIS A 433 12.66 -8.47 20.36
C HIS A 433 13.28 -7.12 20.79
N TYR A 434 12.52 -6.25 21.44
CA TYR A 434 13.05 -4.95 21.91
C TYR A 434 14.03 -5.09 23.06
N ARG A 435 13.81 -6.07 23.94
CA ARG A 435 14.78 -6.39 24.99
C ARG A 435 16.12 -6.84 24.39
N ARG A 436 16.10 -7.63 23.31
CA ARG A 436 17.32 -8.04 22.59
C ARG A 436 18.05 -6.86 21.96
N LEU A 437 17.35 -5.88 21.40
CA LEU A 437 17.94 -4.63 20.93
C LEU A 437 18.68 -3.91 22.07
N LEU A 438 18.02 -3.70 23.22
CA LEU A 438 18.65 -3.02 24.37
C LEU A 438 19.87 -3.77 24.90
N ILE A 439 19.81 -5.11 24.95
CA ILE A 439 20.94 -5.96 25.34
C ILE A 439 22.11 -5.84 24.36
N MET A 440 21.83 -5.77 23.06
CA MET A 440 22.86 -5.55 22.05
C MET A 440 23.51 -4.17 22.21
N LEU A 441 22.72 -3.10 22.34
CA LEU A 441 23.24 -1.74 22.57
C LEU A 441 24.08 -1.68 23.85
N PHE A 442 23.62 -2.34 24.91
CA PHE A 442 24.36 -2.44 26.17
C PHE A 442 25.71 -3.14 25.96
N GLY A 443 25.70 -4.31 25.33
CA GLY A 443 26.93 -5.07 25.05
C GLY A 443 27.93 -4.30 24.19
N LEU A 444 27.44 -3.58 23.18
CA LEU A 444 28.26 -2.73 22.31
C LEU A 444 28.85 -1.54 23.06
N ASP A 445 28.06 -0.86 23.88
CA ASP A 445 28.56 0.24 24.73
C ASP A 445 29.58 -0.25 25.75
N GLN A 446 29.37 -1.46 26.30
CA GLN A 446 30.32 -2.07 27.22
C GLN A 446 31.70 -2.30 26.60
N ARG A 447 31.74 -2.84 25.37
CA ARG A 447 32.98 -3.23 24.70
C ARG A 447 33.65 -2.10 23.94
N LEU A 448 32.86 -1.26 23.28
CA LEU A 448 33.34 -0.29 22.29
C LEU A 448 33.15 1.17 22.73
N ALA A 449 32.57 1.41 23.91
CA ALA A 449 32.19 2.75 24.38
C ALA A 449 31.39 3.52 23.32
N LEU A 450 30.45 2.81 22.69
CA LEU A 450 29.72 3.24 21.49
C LEU A 450 29.07 4.63 21.64
N PHE A 451 28.53 4.94 22.82
CA PHE A 451 27.82 6.19 23.07
C PHE A 451 28.66 7.24 23.83
N GLY A 452 29.94 6.95 24.09
CA GLY A 452 30.77 7.80 24.95
C GLY A 452 30.28 7.81 26.40
N GLN A 453 30.62 8.87 27.14
CA GLN A 453 30.29 8.99 28.56
C GLN A 453 29.06 9.87 28.77
N PHE A 454 27.87 9.26 28.86
CA PHE A 454 26.59 9.95 29.12
C PHE A 454 25.93 9.57 30.46
N TYR A 455 26.55 8.64 31.19
CA TYR A 455 26.11 8.20 32.51
C TYR A 455 27.34 7.90 33.40
N PRO A 456 27.20 7.96 34.74
CA PRO A 456 28.27 7.59 35.65
C PRO A 456 28.65 6.11 35.54
N GLN A 457 29.94 5.79 35.47
CA GLN A 457 30.42 4.44 35.18
C GLN A 457 30.01 3.37 36.21
N HIS A 458 29.66 3.78 37.44
CA HIS A 458 29.15 2.88 38.48
C HIS A 458 27.69 2.44 38.23
N GLU A 459 26.90 3.20 37.46
CA GLU A 459 25.53 2.84 37.10
C GLU A 459 25.45 1.94 35.86
N LYS A 460 26.59 1.58 35.26
CA LYS A 460 26.69 0.79 34.01
C LYS A 460 25.93 -0.55 34.07
N ALA A 461 25.87 -1.20 35.23
CA ALA A 461 25.14 -2.45 35.40
C ALA A 461 23.60 -2.29 35.32
N ASN A 462 23.10 -1.07 35.46
CA ASN A 462 21.68 -0.74 35.50
C ASN A 462 21.11 -0.37 34.12
N PHE A 463 21.88 -0.53 33.02
CA PHE A 463 21.47 -0.11 31.66
C PHE A 463 20.10 -0.67 31.22
N LEU A 464 19.75 -1.88 31.68
CA LEU A 464 18.47 -2.53 31.36
C LEU A 464 17.34 -2.20 32.35
N ASN A 465 17.62 -1.45 33.42
CA ASN A 465 16.63 -1.07 34.43
C ASN A 465 15.84 0.15 33.97
N LEU A 466 14.53 0.17 34.26
CA LEU A 466 13.64 1.26 33.88
C LEU A 466 14.08 2.61 34.45
N SER A 467 14.45 2.66 35.74
CA SER A 467 14.89 3.90 36.40
C SER A 467 16.15 4.52 35.79
N PHE A 468 17.00 3.69 35.19
CA PHE A 468 18.17 4.17 34.46
C PHE A 468 17.76 4.74 33.10
N GLN A 469 16.88 4.03 32.38
CA GLN A 469 16.37 4.45 31.08
C GLN A 469 15.59 5.77 31.18
N GLU A 470 14.72 5.95 32.17
CA GLU A 470 13.99 7.20 32.41
C GLU A 470 14.91 8.41 32.65
N ARG A 471 16.12 8.17 33.19
CA ARG A 471 17.07 9.24 33.52
C ARG A 471 18.00 9.59 32.35
N TYR A 472 18.47 8.57 31.62
CA TYR A 472 19.53 8.74 30.64
C TYR A 472 19.10 8.50 29.18
N PHE A 473 17.90 7.94 28.95
CA PHE A 473 17.38 7.68 27.62
C PHE A 473 16.23 8.64 27.30
N HIS A 474 16.12 8.99 26.03
CA HIS A 474 14.98 9.70 25.49
C HIS A 474 14.40 8.88 24.33
N PHE A 475 13.16 8.42 24.47
CA PHE A 475 12.44 7.73 23.41
C PHE A 475 11.70 8.76 22.56
N LEU A 476 12.15 8.94 21.32
CA LEU A 476 11.53 9.87 20.38
C LEU A 476 10.49 9.15 19.55
N HIS A 477 9.22 9.48 19.79
CA HIS A 477 8.02 8.93 19.17
C HIS A 477 7.68 9.63 17.83
N ASP A 478 8.64 9.67 16.91
CA ASP A 478 8.53 10.38 15.63
C ASP A 478 7.72 9.67 14.54
N GLU A 479 7.24 8.45 14.81
CA GLU A 479 6.35 7.70 13.92
C GLU A 479 4.88 7.81 14.36
N ASP A 480 4.58 7.57 15.65
CA ASP A 480 3.21 7.65 16.18
C ASP A 480 2.80 9.05 16.68
N GLY A 481 3.77 9.96 16.85
CA GLY A 481 3.52 11.34 17.25
C GLY A 481 3.23 11.54 18.74
N THR A 482 3.37 10.49 19.56
CA THR A 482 3.08 10.54 21.00
C THR A 482 4.00 11.55 21.68
N GLY A 483 3.41 12.52 22.39
CA GLY A 483 4.17 13.57 23.09
C GLY A 483 4.80 14.63 22.17
N LEU A 484 4.55 14.59 20.85
CA LEU A 484 4.97 15.64 19.92
C LEU A 484 3.87 16.71 19.74
N LEU A 485 4.29 17.92 19.37
CA LEU A 485 3.35 18.99 19.01
C LEU A 485 2.64 18.65 17.70
N ALA A 486 1.35 18.94 17.62
CA ALA A 486 0.58 18.76 16.39
C ALA A 486 1.23 19.58 15.25
N SER A 487 1.44 18.93 14.09
CA SER A 487 1.91 19.63 12.90
C SER A 487 0.82 20.59 12.40
N PRO A 488 1.11 21.89 12.22
CA PRO A 488 0.11 22.88 11.80
C PRO A 488 -0.29 22.74 10.32
N ASP A 489 0.49 22.02 9.51
CA ASP A 489 0.30 21.91 8.05
C ASP A 489 -0.55 20.70 7.65
N SER A 490 -1.82 20.96 7.33
CA SER A 490 -2.78 19.96 6.81
C SER A 490 -2.68 19.73 5.30
N GLN A 491 -2.08 20.65 4.53
CA GLN A 491 -2.05 20.55 3.07
C GLN A 491 -1.15 19.39 2.62
N THR A 492 -1.65 18.59 1.67
CA THR A 492 -0.92 17.51 1.01
C THR A 492 -0.12 18.00 -0.20
N LEU A 493 0.84 17.20 -0.67
CA LEU A 493 1.65 17.54 -1.86
C LEU A 493 0.78 17.69 -3.12
N ASP A 494 -0.19 16.79 -3.31
CA ASP A 494 -1.07 16.79 -4.49
C ASP A 494 -2.00 18.01 -4.48
N GLU A 495 -2.56 18.36 -3.32
CA GLU A 495 -3.36 19.57 -3.15
C GLU A 495 -2.54 20.82 -3.46
N PHE A 496 -1.28 20.88 -3.00
CA PHE A 496 -0.38 21.99 -3.31
C PHE A 496 -0.10 22.09 -4.80
N ILE A 497 0.28 21.00 -5.47
CA ILE A 497 0.57 21.01 -6.91
C ILE A 497 -0.68 21.40 -7.71
N SER A 498 -1.83 20.81 -7.38
CA SER A 498 -3.11 21.13 -8.02
C SER A 498 -3.48 22.59 -7.81
N GLU A 499 -3.32 23.10 -6.59
CA GLU A 499 -3.55 24.51 -6.28
C GLU A 499 -2.67 25.43 -7.12
N LYS A 500 -1.36 25.17 -7.18
CA LYS A 500 -0.42 26.03 -7.92
C LYS A 500 -0.63 25.93 -9.43
N ASN A 501 -0.97 24.76 -9.96
CA ASN A 501 -1.31 24.57 -11.37
C ASN A 501 -2.68 25.15 -11.75
N SER A 502 -3.58 25.44 -10.80
CA SER A 502 -4.83 26.15 -11.09
C SER A 502 -4.61 27.60 -11.57
N TYR A 503 -3.44 28.19 -11.32
CA TYR A 503 -3.08 29.54 -11.77
C TYR A 503 -2.66 29.61 -13.26
N ILE A 504 -2.56 28.47 -13.94
CA ILE A 504 -2.10 28.40 -15.32
C ILE A 504 -3.10 29.09 -16.25
N GLN A 505 -2.60 30.01 -17.06
CA GLN A 505 -3.37 30.72 -18.06
C GLN A 505 -2.46 31.12 -19.24
N PRO A 506 -3.02 31.61 -20.36
CA PRO A 506 -2.19 32.10 -21.46
C PRO A 506 -1.23 33.19 -21.00
N GLY A 507 0.06 32.99 -21.25
CA GLY A 507 1.16 33.85 -20.84
C GLY A 507 1.91 33.41 -19.57
N SER A 508 1.36 32.45 -18.82
CA SER A 508 2.05 31.83 -17.68
C SER A 508 3.29 31.06 -18.13
N ARG A 509 4.29 31.00 -17.25
CA ARG A 509 5.52 30.24 -17.41
C ARG A 509 5.39 28.90 -16.70
N LEU A 510 5.54 27.83 -17.46
CA LEU A 510 5.51 26.46 -16.96
C LEU A 510 6.92 25.89 -17.01
N LEU A 511 7.38 25.33 -15.89
CA LEU A 511 8.44 24.34 -15.97
C LEU A 511 7.82 23.03 -16.42
N CYS A 512 8.38 22.39 -17.45
CA CYS A 512 7.86 21.14 -18.01
C CYS A 512 8.93 20.06 -17.96
N ASN A 513 8.54 18.86 -17.52
CA ASN A 513 9.29 17.62 -17.72
C ASN A 513 8.75 16.98 -19.00
N TRP A 514 9.51 17.13 -20.08
CA TRP A 514 9.02 16.84 -21.42
C TRP A 514 8.78 15.36 -21.66
N ARG A 515 9.62 14.46 -21.13
CA ARG A 515 9.40 13.01 -21.29
C ARG A 515 8.15 12.49 -20.59
N GLU A 516 7.75 13.11 -19.49
CA GLU A 516 6.47 12.81 -18.82
C GLU A 516 5.29 13.50 -19.52
N LEU A 517 5.45 14.78 -19.88
CA LEU A 517 4.38 15.57 -20.47
C LEU A 517 4.03 15.14 -21.90
N MET A 518 5.00 14.64 -22.68
CA MET A 518 4.83 14.28 -24.10
C MET A 518 4.31 12.85 -24.25
N THR A 519 3.03 12.76 -24.62
CA THR A 519 2.30 11.52 -24.90
C THR A 519 1.70 11.60 -26.31
N PRO A 520 1.14 10.50 -26.87
CA PRO A 520 0.43 10.57 -28.15
C PRO A 520 -0.75 11.57 -28.16
N ARG A 521 -1.34 11.86 -26.99
CA ARG A 521 -2.45 12.82 -26.85
C ARG A 521 -1.98 14.26 -26.76
N THR A 522 -0.92 14.51 -25.99
CA THR A 522 -0.42 15.86 -25.75
C THR A 522 0.52 16.33 -26.84
N ALA A 523 1.36 15.44 -27.41
CA ALA A 523 2.41 15.75 -28.38
C ALA A 523 2.47 14.76 -29.56
N PRO A 524 1.41 14.64 -30.39
CA PRO A 524 1.36 13.70 -31.52
C PRO A 524 2.43 13.96 -32.60
N GLY A 525 3.06 15.14 -32.60
CA GLY A 525 4.16 15.48 -33.50
C GLY A 525 5.50 14.83 -33.14
N ALA A 526 5.65 14.38 -31.90
CA ALA A 526 6.89 13.82 -31.35
C ALA A 526 6.72 12.42 -30.75
N VAL A 527 5.48 11.96 -30.54
CA VAL A 527 5.17 10.65 -29.94
C VAL A 527 4.09 9.94 -30.75
N LYS A 528 4.22 8.63 -30.95
CA LYS A 528 3.24 7.78 -31.66
C LYS A 528 2.81 6.60 -30.80
N GLU A 529 1.55 6.19 -30.94
CA GLU A 529 1.05 4.95 -30.33
C GLU A 529 1.66 3.72 -31.03
N ASP A 530 2.02 2.72 -30.24
CA ASP A 530 2.50 1.44 -30.77
C ASP A 530 1.33 0.54 -31.16
N SER A 531 1.45 -0.14 -32.30
CA SER A 531 0.35 -0.94 -32.88
C SER A 531 0.08 -2.30 -32.20
N GLY A 532 0.96 -2.77 -31.32
CA GLY A 532 0.93 -4.15 -30.78
C GLY A 532 0.70 -4.28 -29.27
N TYR A 533 0.94 -3.22 -28.50
CA TYR A 533 0.80 -3.19 -27.03
C TYR A 533 0.38 -1.77 -26.61
N SER A 534 -0.20 -1.62 -25.41
CA SER A 534 -0.64 -0.34 -24.83
C SER A 534 0.54 0.59 -24.46
N GLY A 535 1.47 0.83 -25.38
CA GLY A 535 2.66 1.66 -25.24
C GLY A 535 2.75 2.73 -26.31
N TYR A 536 3.76 3.58 -26.20
CA TYR A 536 4.06 4.60 -27.19
C TYR A 536 5.56 4.73 -27.40
N SER A 537 5.95 5.20 -28.58
CA SER A 537 7.34 5.41 -28.97
C SER A 537 7.60 6.87 -29.31
N PHE A 538 8.75 7.37 -28.86
CA PHE A 538 9.24 8.69 -29.23
C PHE A 538 9.81 8.67 -30.65
N ILE A 539 9.42 9.64 -31.47
CA ILE A 539 9.99 9.88 -32.81
C ILE A 539 10.90 11.12 -32.84
N ALA A 540 10.86 11.93 -31.78
CA ALA A 540 11.74 13.05 -31.53
C ALA A 540 11.97 13.21 -30.03
N ASP A 541 13.17 13.66 -29.64
CA ASP A 541 13.55 13.91 -28.24
C ASP A 541 13.70 15.42 -28.01
N PRO A 542 13.19 15.99 -26.90
CA PRO A 542 13.52 17.35 -26.49
C PRO A 542 15.04 17.54 -26.32
N GLU A 543 15.52 18.76 -26.59
CA GLU A 543 16.93 19.13 -26.39
C GLU A 543 17.34 19.04 -24.91
N ASP A 544 16.50 19.61 -24.03
CA ASP A 544 16.60 19.50 -22.58
C ASP A 544 15.34 18.81 -22.07
N ASN A 545 15.47 17.78 -21.20
CA ASN A 545 14.28 17.09 -20.67
C ASN A 545 13.45 17.95 -19.71
N VAL A 546 14.07 18.90 -19.01
CA VAL A 546 13.37 19.82 -18.11
C VAL A 546 13.68 21.24 -18.53
N SER A 547 12.68 21.99 -19.01
CA SER A 547 12.86 23.40 -19.37
C SER A 547 11.58 24.21 -19.21
N ALA A 548 11.74 25.54 -19.17
CA ALA A 548 10.64 26.48 -19.02
C ALA A 548 10.01 26.82 -20.39
N ALA A 549 8.69 26.83 -20.46
CA ALA A 549 7.93 27.22 -21.64
C ALA A 549 6.79 28.20 -21.30
N VAL A 550 6.38 28.99 -22.29
CA VAL A 550 5.29 29.97 -22.13
C VAL A 550 4.01 29.41 -22.72
N VAL A 551 2.94 29.42 -21.92
CA VAL A 551 1.63 28.93 -22.32
C VAL A 551 0.96 29.88 -23.29
N TYR A 552 0.34 29.33 -24.35
CA TYR A 552 -0.54 30.07 -25.24
C TYR A 552 -1.86 29.34 -25.44
N ARG A 553 -2.89 30.08 -25.88
CA ARG A 553 -4.21 29.53 -26.15
C ARG A 553 -4.28 29.00 -27.58
N GLN A 554 -4.70 27.75 -27.74
CA GLN A 554 -4.98 27.11 -29.01
C GLN A 554 -6.43 26.61 -29.00
N GLY A 555 -7.34 27.39 -29.59
CA GLY A 555 -8.78 27.15 -29.46
C GLY A 555 -9.22 27.23 -27.99
N ASP A 556 -9.76 26.12 -27.48
CA ASP A 556 -10.18 25.98 -26.07
C ASP A 556 -9.14 25.30 -25.17
N THR A 557 -7.98 24.96 -25.72
CA THR A 557 -6.91 24.27 -24.98
C THR A 557 -5.71 25.16 -24.77
N LEU A 558 -4.93 24.85 -23.74
CA LEU A 558 -3.65 25.49 -23.45
C LEU A 558 -2.52 24.63 -24.02
N ALA A 559 -1.62 25.27 -24.75
CA ALA A 559 -0.49 24.62 -25.39
C ALA A 559 0.83 25.34 -25.07
N VAL A 560 1.93 24.59 -25.17
CA VAL A 560 3.31 25.06 -25.09
C VAL A 560 4.10 24.52 -26.26
N ASP A 561 5.16 25.23 -26.65
CA ASP A 561 6.07 24.79 -27.71
C ASP A 561 7.42 24.39 -27.10
N VAL A 562 7.99 23.29 -27.62
CA VAL A 562 9.32 22.81 -27.24
C VAL A 562 10.13 22.48 -28.50
N ALA A 563 11.41 22.83 -28.50
CA ALA A 563 12.34 22.43 -29.55
C ALA A 563 12.73 20.95 -29.38
N VAL A 564 12.46 20.13 -30.40
CA VAL A 564 12.74 18.69 -30.38
C VAL A 564 13.58 18.29 -31.58
N LYS A 565 14.42 17.27 -31.39
CA LYS A 565 15.28 16.67 -32.41
C LYS A 565 14.67 15.37 -32.93
N ARG A 566 14.34 15.30 -34.22
CA ARG A 566 13.76 14.09 -34.83
C ARG A 566 14.81 12.99 -35.02
N PHE A 567 14.56 11.78 -34.52
CA PHE A 567 15.50 10.65 -34.61
C PHE A 567 15.86 10.25 -36.05
N SER A 568 14.90 10.31 -36.98
CA SER A 568 15.12 9.84 -38.36
C SER A 568 15.94 10.80 -39.23
N THR A 569 16.02 12.08 -38.87
CA THR A 569 16.61 13.12 -39.73
C THR A 569 17.58 14.04 -39.02
N ASP A 570 17.71 13.93 -37.70
CA ASP A 570 18.45 14.83 -36.82
C ASP A 570 18.10 16.33 -36.94
N LYS A 571 16.96 16.65 -37.57
CA LYS A 571 16.48 18.04 -37.71
C LYS A 571 15.74 18.49 -36.46
N MET A 572 16.03 19.72 -36.05
CA MET A 572 15.31 20.44 -35.00
C MET A 572 14.00 21.01 -35.54
N PHE A 573 12.91 20.86 -34.79
CA PHE A 573 11.65 21.54 -35.05
C PHE A 573 10.91 21.83 -33.74
N ASN A 574 10.02 22.82 -33.75
CA ASN A 574 9.17 23.11 -32.59
C ASN A 574 7.97 22.17 -32.59
N CYS A 575 7.89 21.30 -31.58
CA CYS A 575 6.73 20.46 -31.32
C CYS A 575 5.75 21.21 -30.43
N LYS A 576 4.47 21.15 -30.80
CA LYS A 576 3.38 21.66 -29.98
C LYS A 576 2.96 20.59 -28.98
N VAL A 577 2.78 21.01 -27.73
CA VAL A 577 2.37 20.13 -26.63
C VAL A 577 1.12 20.71 -25.96
N ASN A 578 0.02 19.98 -25.99
CA ASN A 578 -1.24 20.37 -25.38
C ASN A 578 -1.24 20.00 -23.89
N VAL A 579 -1.13 21.00 -23.02
CA VAL A 579 -1.09 20.84 -21.56
C VAL A 579 -2.48 20.49 -21.02
N SER A 580 -3.55 21.07 -21.58
CA SER A 580 -4.92 20.78 -21.13
C SER A 580 -5.38 19.35 -21.44
N ALA A 581 -4.78 18.71 -22.45
CA ALA A 581 -5.04 17.32 -22.78
C ALA A 581 -4.25 16.33 -21.90
N TYR A 582 -3.35 16.83 -21.05
CA TYR A 582 -2.60 15.99 -20.13
C TYR A 582 -3.54 15.41 -19.09
N SER A 583 -3.61 14.09 -19.06
CA SER A 583 -4.20 13.32 -17.98
C SER A 583 -3.13 12.33 -17.57
N PRO A 584 -2.84 12.19 -16.28
CA PRO A 584 -1.83 11.26 -15.83
C PRO A 584 -2.17 9.87 -16.35
N TRP A 585 -1.33 9.32 -17.22
CA TRP A 585 -1.60 8.09 -17.96
C TRP A 585 -0.98 6.94 -17.19
N ARG A 586 -1.78 6.37 -16.27
CA ARG A 586 -1.48 5.36 -15.25
C ARG A 586 -1.18 5.95 -13.87
N ARG A 587 -1.64 5.21 -12.87
CA ARG A 587 -1.46 5.44 -11.44
C ARG A 587 0.00 5.12 -11.00
N GLY A 588 0.99 5.51 -11.80
CA GLY A 588 2.40 5.12 -11.66
C GLY A 588 3.39 5.96 -12.47
N GLU A 589 3.08 7.23 -12.76
CA GLU A 589 4.06 8.18 -13.32
C GLU A 589 5.21 8.37 -12.32
N ALA A 590 6.45 8.28 -12.83
CA ALA A 590 7.64 8.30 -11.99
C ALA A 590 8.02 9.72 -11.55
N GLU A 591 7.64 10.75 -12.32
CA GLU A 591 8.01 12.14 -12.11
C GLU A 591 6.85 13.13 -12.42
N LEU A 592 6.89 14.32 -11.83
CA LEU A 592 5.93 15.40 -12.05
C LEU A 592 6.10 16.01 -13.45
N ALA A 593 5.01 16.11 -14.21
CA ALA A 593 5.05 16.59 -15.60
C ALA A 593 5.23 18.11 -15.75
N TYR A 594 4.59 18.93 -14.91
CA TYR A 594 4.74 20.39 -15.00
C TYR A 594 4.34 21.13 -13.72
N LEU A 595 4.87 22.35 -13.57
CA LEU A 595 4.54 23.28 -12.48
C LEU A 595 4.51 24.73 -12.96
N CYS A 596 3.50 25.48 -12.51
CA CYS A 596 3.41 26.92 -12.73
C CYS A 596 4.45 27.69 -11.93
N LEU A 597 5.48 28.22 -12.60
CA LEU A 597 6.57 28.98 -11.98
C LEU A 597 6.13 30.34 -11.45
N ASP A 598 5.03 30.90 -11.97
CA ASP A 598 4.52 32.20 -11.55
C ASP A 598 3.73 32.15 -10.23
N ALA A 599 3.39 30.95 -9.75
CA ALA A 599 2.61 30.74 -8.52
C ALA A 599 3.43 30.21 -7.34
N VAL A 600 4.70 29.83 -7.57
CA VAL A 600 5.55 29.15 -6.58
C VAL A 600 6.81 29.95 -6.27
N GLY A 601 7.25 29.89 -5.00
CA GLY A 601 8.53 30.41 -4.54
C GLY A 601 9.53 29.29 -4.19
N PRO A 602 10.85 29.53 -4.29
CA PRO A 602 11.87 28.57 -3.87
C PRO A 602 11.76 28.22 -2.38
N GLU A 603 11.32 29.15 -1.54
CA GLU A 603 11.12 28.90 -0.10
C GLU A 603 10.04 27.84 0.14
N GLU A 604 8.91 27.95 -0.58
CA GLU A 604 7.80 26.99 -0.50
C GLU A 604 8.24 25.59 -0.98
N LEU A 605 8.92 25.52 -2.13
CA LEU A 605 9.41 24.25 -2.68
C LEU A 605 10.43 23.58 -1.76
N THR A 606 11.33 24.37 -1.18
CA THR A 606 12.32 23.89 -0.20
C THR A 606 11.65 23.31 1.03
N ARG A 607 10.58 23.95 1.53
CA ARG A 607 9.78 23.42 2.65
C ARG A 607 9.25 22.01 2.33
N PHE A 608 8.71 21.78 1.14
CA PHE A 608 8.20 20.46 0.74
C PHE A 608 9.31 19.40 0.57
N ILE A 609 10.50 19.78 0.11
CA ILE A 609 11.67 18.86 0.05
C ILE A 609 12.12 18.49 1.48
N GLN A 610 12.14 19.46 2.39
CA GLN A 610 12.61 19.26 3.76
C GLN A 610 11.61 18.50 4.64
N GLN A 611 10.32 18.53 4.35
CA GLN A 611 9.32 17.80 5.13
C GLN A 611 9.36 16.29 4.85
N ARG A 612 9.83 15.51 5.85
CA ARG A 612 9.90 14.04 5.80
C ARG A 612 8.60 13.36 5.37
N LYS A 613 7.44 13.92 5.75
CA LYS A 613 6.11 13.34 5.44
C LYS A 613 5.87 13.08 3.95
N PHE A 614 6.53 13.83 3.06
CA PHE A 614 6.32 13.72 1.61
C PHE A 614 7.38 12.92 0.87
N ARG A 615 8.47 12.53 1.53
CA ARG A 615 9.64 11.91 0.88
C ARG A 615 9.40 10.47 0.42
N SER A 616 8.29 9.85 0.82
CA SER A 616 7.87 8.55 0.26
C SER A 616 7.76 8.59 -1.26
N ASN A 617 7.38 9.74 -1.82
CA ASN A 617 7.27 9.97 -3.25
C ASN A 617 8.44 10.83 -3.78
N HIS A 618 9.64 10.72 -3.19
CA HIS A 618 10.78 11.59 -3.53
C HIS A 618 11.12 11.63 -5.03
N LEU A 619 11.09 10.48 -5.72
CA LEU A 619 11.34 10.40 -7.16
C LEU A 619 10.35 11.25 -7.97
N PHE A 620 9.09 11.29 -7.52
CA PHE A 620 8.04 12.03 -8.21
C PHE A 620 8.32 13.52 -8.31
N TYR A 621 8.74 14.16 -7.20
CA TYR A 621 8.75 15.63 -7.14
C TYR A 621 10.10 16.25 -6.80
N ILE A 622 10.99 15.60 -6.03
CA ILE A 622 12.15 16.30 -5.44
C ILE A 622 13.11 16.78 -6.52
N ARG A 623 13.44 15.93 -7.49
CA ARG A 623 14.31 16.31 -8.62
C ARG A 623 13.72 17.46 -9.42
N PHE A 624 12.42 17.38 -9.69
CA PHE A 624 11.70 18.43 -10.40
C PHE A 624 11.65 19.75 -9.61
N PHE A 625 11.44 19.70 -8.29
CA PHE A 625 11.43 20.87 -7.43
C PHE A 625 12.82 21.49 -7.31
N LYS A 626 13.89 20.70 -7.23
CA LYS A 626 15.27 21.21 -7.29
C LYS A 626 15.56 21.93 -8.60
N ALA A 627 15.10 21.39 -9.73
CA ALA A 627 15.20 22.06 -11.02
C ALA A 627 14.42 23.39 -11.05
N ALA A 628 13.21 23.42 -10.47
CA ALA A 628 12.41 24.63 -10.34
C ALA A 628 13.08 25.68 -9.43
N ILE A 629 13.61 25.28 -8.27
CA ILE A 629 14.34 26.16 -7.36
C ILE A 629 15.53 26.78 -8.07
N LYS A 630 16.37 25.97 -8.73
CA LYS A 630 17.53 26.44 -9.49
C LYS A 630 17.14 27.47 -10.55
N PHE A 631 16.06 27.22 -11.28
CA PHE A 631 15.54 28.16 -12.29
C PHE A 631 15.09 29.49 -11.64
N LEU A 632 14.34 29.42 -10.55
CA LEU A 632 13.81 30.60 -9.85
C LEU A 632 14.92 31.42 -9.18
N GLU A 633 15.92 30.78 -8.59
CA GLU A 633 17.08 31.44 -7.97
C GLU A 633 17.95 32.15 -9.00
N GLN A 634 18.31 31.46 -10.08
CA GLN A 634 19.08 32.07 -11.18
C GLN A 634 18.34 33.27 -11.77
N GLU A 635 17.01 33.18 -11.90
CA GLU A 635 16.20 34.30 -12.33
C GLU A 635 16.21 35.46 -11.32
N ARG A 636 16.03 35.18 -10.02
CA ARG A 636 16.06 36.20 -8.97
C ARG A 636 17.41 36.92 -8.90
N GLU A 637 18.52 36.21 -9.11
CA GLU A 637 19.87 36.79 -9.21
C GLU A 637 19.97 37.77 -10.39
N ASN A 638 19.53 37.34 -11.58
CA ASN A 638 19.51 38.19 -12.77
C ASN A 638 18.62 39.43 -12.62
N GLU A 639 17.55 39.31 -11.83
CA GLU A 639 16.59 40.38 -11.57
C GLU A 639 16.95 41.31 -10.42
N LEU A 640 17.97 40.98 -9.63
CA LEU A 640 18.31 41.69 -8.40
C LEU A 640 18.46 43.21 -8.60
N PRO A 641 19.14 43.72 -9.66
CA PRO A 641 19.26 45.17 -9.88
C PRO A 641 17.90 45.85 -10.10
N HIS A 642 16.98 45.18 -10.81
CA HIS A 642 15.65 45.71 -11.09
C HIS A 642 14.74 45.68 -9.87
N ARG A 643 14.85 44.63 -9.04
CA ARG A 643 14.15 44.53 -7.75
C ARG A 643 14.59 45.62 -6.79
N GLN A 644 15.89 45.89 -6.71
CA GLN A 644 16.44 47.00 -5.92
C GLN A 644 15.95 48.35 -6.42
N TYR A 645 15.87 48.55 -7.74
CA TYR A 645 15.29 49.77 -8.30
C TYR A 645 13.82 49.97 -7.89
N LEU A 646 12.99 48.92 -7.96
CA LEU A 646 11.58 49.01 -7.54
C LEU A 646 11.47 49.32 -6.05
N LEU A 647 12.29 48.70 -5.20
CA LEU A 647 12.34 48.97 -3.78
C LEU A 647 12.76 50.42 -3.49
N ALA A 648 13.83 50.90 -4.12
CA ALA A 648 14.33 52.26 -3.97
C ALA A 648 13.27 53.29 -4.42
N ALA A 649 12.60 53.06 -5.56
CA ALA A 649 11.52 53.93 -6.03
C ALA A 649 10.36 54.03 -5.03
N MET A 650 10.07 52.94 -4.29
CA MET A 650 9.06 52.96 -3.23
C MET A 650 9.57 53.67 -1.96
N GLN A 651 10.85 53.53 -1.60
CA GLN A 651 11.44 54.27 -0.47
C GLN A 651 11.48 55.78 -0.74
N ASP A 652 11.88 56.17 -1.95
CA ASP A 652 11.98 57.58 -2.40
C ASP A 652 10.61 58.27 -2.49
N SER A 653 9.53 57.51 -2.62
CA SER A 653 8.17 58.04 -2.68
C SER A 653 7.67 58.65 -1.34
N GLY A 654 8.39 58.41 -0.24
CA GLY A 654 7.99 58.86 1.10
C GLY A 654 6.80 58.09 1.70
N MET A 655 6.43 56.95 1.09
CA MET A 655 5.34 56.09 1.57
C MET A 655 5.77 55.22 2.75
N HIS A 656 4.81 54.88 3.63
CA HIS A 656 5.03 53.84 4.63
C HIS A 656 5.01 52.47 3.95
N LEU A 657 6.16 51.79 3.96
CA LEU A 657 6.31 50.48 3.33
C LEU A 657 5.82 49.38 4.28
N PRO A 658 4.99 48.44 3.80
CA PRO A 658 4.57 47.32 4.61
C PRO A 658 5.76 46.35 4.83
N GLY A 659 5.74 45.63 5.95
CA GLY A 659 6.82 44.67 6.30
C GLY A 659 7.03 43.57 5.25
N ASN A 660 6.02 43.27 4.43
CA ASN A 660 6.05 42.27 3.35
C ASN A 660 6.33 42.86 1.95
N ILE A 661 6.93 44.05 1.85
CA ILE A 661 7.18 44.73 0.56
C ILE A 661 7.93 43.86 -0.47
N GLN A 662 8.87 43.01 -0.03
CA GLN A 662 9.63 42.12 -0.91
C GLN A 662 8.73 41.07 -1.58
N GLU A 663 7.75 40.55 -0.83
CA GLU A 663 6.77 39.59 -1.33
C GLU A 663 5.84 40.27 -2.35
N LEU A 664 5.39 41.49 -2.06
CA LEU A 664 4.59 42.29 -3.00
C LEU A 664 5.35 42.60 -4.30
N ILE A 665 6.64 42.92 -4.22
CA ILE A 665 7.51 43.09 -5.40
C ILE A 665 7.57 41.79 -6.21
N HIS A 666 7.73 40.64 -5.54
CA HIS A 666 7.73 39.34 -6.21
C HIS A 666 6.41 39.07 -6.94
N GLN A 667 5.26 39.26 -6.27
CA GLN A 667 3.93 39.08 -6.86
C GLN A 667 3.69 40.03 -8.05
N CYS A 668 4.12 41.30 -7.95
CA CYS A 668 4.04 42.26 -9.05
C CYS A 668 4.81 41.78 -10.29
N ILE A 669 6.06 41.33 -10.10
CA ILE A 669 6.91 40.85 -11.20
C ILE A 669 6.28 39.61 -11.84
N ALA A 670 5.83 38.63 -11.05
CA ALA A 670 5.19 37.42 -11.57
C ALA A 670 3.92 37.74 -12.38
N SER A 671 3.07 38.61 -11.84
CA SER A 671 1.85 39.07 -12.51
C SER A 671 2.14 39.82 -13.81
N TRP A 672 3.12 40.71 -13.78
CA TRP A 672 3.54 41.45 -14.96
C TRP A 672 4.09 40.53 -16.06
N LYS A 673 4.96 39.57 -15.71
CA LYS A 673 5.50 38.60 -16.67
C LYS A 673 4.40 37.77 -17.33
N THR A 674 3.49 37.25 -16.52
CA THR A 674 2.34 36.47 -17.01
C THR A 674 1.52 37.29 -18.01
N GLY A 675 1.20 38.53 -17.66
CA GLY A 675 0.45 39.44 -18.54
C GLY A 675 1.18 39.85 -19.82
N ASN A 676 2.51 39.76 -19.84
CA ASN A 676 3.36 40.06 -20.99
C ASN A 676 3.96 38.78 -21.62
N ARG A 677 3.30 37.63 -21.47
CA ARG A 677 3.69 36.35 -22.11
C ARG A 677 5.11 35.90 -21.79
N GLY A 678 5.49 35.97 -20.51
CA GLY A 678 6.78 35.48 -20.02
C GLY A 678 7.99 36.32 -20.44
N VAL A 679 7.79 37.55 -20.92
CA VAL A 679 8.89 38.48 -21.24
C VAL A 679 9.77 38.73 -20.01
N SER A 680 11.08 38.78 -20.21
CA SER A 680 12.03 39.00 -19.12
C SER A 680 11.86 40.39 -18.49
N LEU A 681 12.13 40.48 -17.18
CA LEU A 681 12.02 41.74 -16.44
C LEU A 681 12.94 42.82 -17.02
N ALA A 682 14.14 42.46 -17.48
CA ALA A 682 15.08 43.39 -18.09
C ALA A 682 14.49 44.12 -19.31
N VAL A 683 13.78 43.38 -20.18
CA VAL A 683 13.09 43.97 -21.34
C VAL A 683 11.96 44.88 -20.87
N GLY A 684 11.18 44.45 -19.88
CA GLY A 684 10.13 45.28 -19.28
C GLY A 684 10.64 46.60 -18.73
N MET A 685 11.73 46.54 -17.98
CA MET A 685 12.38 47.68 -17.34
C MET A 685 13.09 48.61 -18.32
N SER A 686 13.46 48.13 -19.52
CA SER A 686 14.01 49.01 -20.57
C SER A 686 12.95 49.97 -21.12
N THR A 687 11.68 49.57 -21.15
CA THR A 687 10.58 50.38 -21.68
C THR A 687 9.97 51.29 -20.62
N GLU A 688 9.55 52.50 -21.00
CA GLU A 688 8.85 53.41 -20.08
C GLU A 688 7.50 52.84 -19.64
N LYS A 689 6.73 52.28 -20.60
CA LYS A 689 5.43 51.66 -20.34
C LYS A 689 5.52 50.48 -19.36
N GLY A 690 6.52 49.60 -19.52
CA GLY A 690 6.74 48.47 -18.63
C GLY A 690 7.10 48.92 -17.21
N ARG A 691 8.03 49.88 -17.07
CA ARG A 691 8.39 50.49 -15.78
C ARG A 691 7.19 51.12 -15.08
N GLN A 692 6.39 51.90 -15.81
CA GLN A 692 5.18 52.53 -15.26
C GLN A 692 4.14 51.48 -14.83
N ALA A 693 3.94 50.41 -15.61
CA ALA A 693 3.02 49.34 -15.24
C ALA A 693 3.41 48.67 -13.92
N LEU A 694 4.69 48.31 -13.75
CA LEU A 694 5.23 47.70 -12.54
C LEU A 694 5.12 48.63 -11.32
N LEU A 695 5.52 49.89 -11.45
CA LEU A 695 5.43 50.88 -10.37
C LEU A 695 3.97 51.17 -10.00
N ASN A 696 3.06 51.28 -10.98
CA ASN A 696 1.64 51.50 -10.73
C ASN A 696 1.01 50.30 -10.02
N GLN A 697 1.38 49.08 -10.42
CA GLN A 697 0.91 47.87 -9.75
C GLN A 697 1.39 47.85 -8.30
N LEU A 698 2.69 48.04 -8.06
CA LEU A 698 3.28 48.05 -6.73
C LEU A 698 2.71 49.17 -5.84
N TYR A 699 2.49 50.36 -6.40
CA TYR A 699 1.84 51.46 -5.70
C TYR A 699 0.42 51.08 -5.24
N ARG A 700 -0.37 50.42 -6.08
CA ARG A 700 -1.74 50.03 -5.75
C ARG A 700 -1.84 48.86 -4.77
N LEU A 701 -0.80 48.03 -4.69
CA LEU A 701 -0.73 46.98 -3.67
C LEU A 701 -0.29 47.53 -2.30
N THR A 702 0.50 48.60 -2.29
CA THR A 702 1.02 49.19 -1.04
C THR A 702 0.12 50.28 -0.46
N GLN A 703 -0.56 51.07 -1.31
CA GLN A 703 -1.47 52.16 -0.93
C GLN A 703 -2.91 51.90 -1.38
N GLY A 704 -3.87 52.16 -0.50
CA GLY A 704 -5.28 52.32 -0.87
C GLY A 704 -5.98 51.10 -1.46
N ALA A 705 -5.41 49.89 -1.35
CA ALA A 705 -6.06 48.67 -1.82
C ALA A 705 -7.47 48.51 -1.21
N SER A 706 -7.62 48.71 0.11
CA SER A 706 -8.90 48.64 0.82
C SER A 706 -9.84 49.82 0.50
N GLU A 707 -9.31 51.05 0.45
CA GLU A 707 -10.08 52.26 0.13
C GLU A 707 -10.63 52.20 -1.30
N MET A 708 -9.80 51.82 -2.27
CA MET A 708 -10.20 51.71 -3.67
C MET A 708 -11.14 50.54 -3.92
N VAL A 709 -10.99 49.42 -3.21
CA VAL A 709 -12.00 48.33 -3.24
C VAL A 709 -13.35 48.85 -2.78
N SER A 710 -13.40 49.66 -1.72
CA SER A 710 -14.65 50.27 -1.22
C SER A 710 -15.27 51.20 -2.27
N VAL A 711 -14.46 52.03 -2.93
CA VAL A 711 -14.93 52.90 -4.03
C VAL A 711 -15.46 52.08 -5.21
N ILE A 712 -14.81 50.96 -5.56
CA ILE A 712 -15.29 50.05 -6.62
C ILE A 712 -16.59 49.38 -6.20
N GLN A 713 -16.73 48.94 -4.96
CA GLN A 713 -17.96 48.35 -4.41
C GLN A 713 -19.12 49.34 -4.49
N GLU A 714 -18.92 50.58 -4.04
CA GLU A 714 -19.94 51.64 -4.12
C GLU A 714 -20.34 51.94 -5.56
N HIS A 715 -19.37 52.02 -6.48
CA HIS A 715 -19.64 52.26 -7.90
C HIS A 715 -20.43 51.12 -8.55
N VAL A 716 -20.07 49.88 -8.25
CA VAL A 716 -20.76 48.69 -8.77
C VAL A 716 -22.16 48.58 -8.18
N ALA A 717 -22.32 48.84 -6.87
CA ALA A 717 -23.62 48.88 -6.20
C ALA A 717 -24.53 49.98 -6.78
N ALA A 718 -23.99 51.18 -7.06
CA ALA A 718 -24.72 52.27 -7.70
C ALA A 718 -25.22 51.92 -9.11
N SER A 719 -24.55 51.00 -9.81
CA SER A 719 -25.00 50.47 -11.10
C SER A 719 -26.11 49.40 -10.98
N GLY A 720 -26.46 48.98 -9.76
CA GLY A 720 -27.41 47.90 -9.49
C GLY A 720 -26.87 46.51 -9.82
N SER A 721 -25.54 46.33 -9.76
CA SER A 721 -24.86 45.06 -10.02
C SER A 721 -24.11 44.61 -8.77
N GLN A 722 -23.75 43.33 -8.69
CA GLN A 722 -23.00 42.77 -7.58
C GLN A 722 -21.54 42.59 -7.95
N LEU A 723 -20.62 43.08 -7.12
CA LEU A 723 -19.19 42.83 -7.26
C LEU A 723 -18.86 41.42 -6.76
N LEU A 724 -18.14 40.65 -7.57
CA LEU A 724 -17.68 39.30 -7.23
C LEU A 724 -16.23 39.31 -6.75
N ARG A 725 -15.34 39.93 -7.52
CA ARG A 725 -13.90 40.02 -7.24
C ARG A 725 -13.35 41.37 -7.71
N ALA A 726 -12.44 41.95 -6.93
CA ALA A 726 -11.66 43.12 -7.32
C ALA A 726 -10.16 42.84 -7.20
N GLY A 727 -9.36 43.35 -8.13
CA GLY A 727 -7.93 43.12 -8.18
C GLY A 727 -7.16 44.14 -9.00
N VAL A 728 -5.86 43.91 -9.13
CA VAL A 728 -4.95 44.71 -9.97
C VAL A 728 -4.37 43.82 -11.07
N ASN A 729 -4.43 44.27 -12.32
CA ASN A 729 -3.85 43.54 -13.45
C ASN A 729 -2.37 43.87 -13.68
N SER A 730 -1.74 43.10 -14.55
CA SER A 730 -0.36 43.26 -15.03
C SER A 730 0.00 44.63 -15.64
N SER A 731 -1.00 45.43 -16.05
CA SER A 731 -0.79 46.80 -16.56
C SER A 731 -0.83 47.85 -15.44
N GLY A 732 -1.03 47.42 -14.19
CA GLY A 732 -1.20 48.30 -13.04
C GLY A 732 -2.55 49.01 -13.03
N ASN A 733 -3.61 48.45 -13.63
CA ASN A 733 -4.98 48.98 -13.57
C ASN A 733 -5.87 48.13 -12.65
N TYR A 734 -6.92 48.74 -12.09
CA TYR A 734 -7.88 48.01 -11.26
C TYR A 734 -8.82 47.21 -12.17
N VAL A 735 -9.19 46.01 -11.74
CA VAL A 735 -10.12 45.12 -12.44
C VAL A 735 -11.20 44.70 -11.47
N ALA A 736 -12.44 44.66 -11.96
CA ALA A 736 -13.59 44.15 -11.24
C ALA A 736 -14.30 43.08 -12.06
N PHE A 737 -14.65 41.97 -11.41
CA PHE A 737 -15.58 40.97 -11.90
C PHE A 737 -16.95 41.26 -11.31
N ILE A 738 -17.93 41.44 -12.16
CA ILE A 738 -19.28 41.87 -11.79
C ILE A 738 -20.28 40.83 -12.30
N ALA A 739 -21.20 40.44 -11.42
CA ALA A 739 -22.28 39.52 -11.77
C ALA A 739 -23.18 40.16 -12.85
N PRO A 740 -23.52 39.43 -13.92
CA PRO A 740 -24.45 39.90 -14.93
C PRO A 740 -25.84 40.10 -14.34
N LYS A 741 -26.59 41.04 -14.92
CA LYS A 741 -27.98 41.23 -14.53
C LYS A 741 -28.86 40.15 -15.16
N PRO A 742 -30.01 39.79 -14.56
CA PRO A 742 -30.86 38.72 -15.07
C PRO A 742 -31.28 38.87 -16.55
N TYR A 743 -31.44 40.10 -17.04
CA TYR A 743 -31.80 40.38 -18.43
C TYR A 743 -30.61 40.30 -19.41
N GLU A 744 -29.37 40.29 -18.91
CA GLU A 744 -28.15 40.15 -19.71
C GLU A 744 -27.76 38.67 -19.89
N CYS A 745 -28.31 37.79 -19.06
CA CYS A 745 -28.07 36.35 -19.11
C CYS A 745 -28.76 35.72 -20.33
N ASP A 746 -27.98 35.05 -21.17
CA ASP A 746 -28.47 34.20 -22.27
C ASP A 746 -28.43 32.75 -21.80
N ASN A 747 -29.61 32.20 -21.53
CA ASN A 747 -29.83 30.83 -21.12
C ASN A 747 -30.42 29.95 -22.25
N ARG A 748 -30.39 30.41 -23.51
CA ARG A 748 -31.08 29.72 -24.63
C ARG A 748 -30.48 28.35 -24.95
N LEU A 749 -29.15 28.30 -25.13
CA LEU A 749 -28.43 27.08 -25.52
C LEU A 749 -27.82 26.33 -24.33
N GLU A 750 -27.36 27.08 -23.33
CA GLU A 750 -26.80 26.57 -22.07
C GLU A 750 -27.01 27.62 -20.98
N ALA A 751 -26.87 27.21 -19.71
CA ALA A 751 -26.85 28.14 -18.59
C ALA A 751 -25.75 29.21 -18.77
N HIS A 752 -26.07 30.45 -18.41
CA HIS A 752 -25.14 31.57 -18.56
C HIS A 752 -23.96 31.44 -17.60
N ALA A 753 -22.75 31.28 -18.13
CA ALA A 753 -21.52 31.05 -17.36
C ALA A 753 -20.51 32.21 -17.46
N TRP A 754 -20.91 33.39 -17.94
CA TRP A 754 -20.00 34.53 -18.13
C TRP A 754 -20.28 35.65 -17.13
N VAL A 755 -19.24 36.41 -16.80
CA VAL A 755 -19.32 37.61 -15.95
C VAL A 755 -18.74 38.81 -16.68
N HIS A 756 -19.07 40.02 -16.22
CA HIS A 756 -18.44 41.23 -16.73
C HIS A 756 -17.08 41.42 -16.09
N ARG A 757 -16.03 41.43 -16.90
CA ARG A 757 -14.71 41.91 -16.49
C ARG A 757 -14.55 43.37 -16.91
N VAL A 758 -14.48 44.27 -15.93
CA VAL A 758 -14.37 45.71 -16.12
C VAL A 758 -12.99 46.20 -15.67
N VAL A 759 -12.33 46.99 -16.51
CA VAL A 759 -11.04 47.62 -16.20
C VAL A 759 -11.26 49.09 -15.88
N TYR A 760 -10.69 49.54 -14.76
CA TYR A 760 -10.76 50.92 -14.29
C TYR A 760 -9.38 51.59 -14.31
N ALA A 761 -9.34 52.77 -14.92
CA ALA A 761 -8.25 53.72 -14.72
C ALA A 761 -8.58 54.67 -13.56
N THR A 762 -7.56 55.02 -12.78
CA THR A 762 -7.69 55.97 -11.68
C THR A 762 -7.45 57.40 -12.14
N GLY A 763 -8.38 58.30 -11.81
CA GLY A 763 -8.12 59.73 -11.71
C GLY A 763 -7.75 60.13 -10.27
N LYS A 764 -7.50 61.42 -10.02
CA LYS A 764 -7.11 61.92 -8.69
C LYS A 764 -8.09 61.59 -7.54
N ARG A 765 -9.39 61.38 -7.84
CA ARG A 765 -10.45 61.00 -6.86
C ARG A 765 -11.59 60.14 -7.43
N ASN A 766 -11.56 59.79 -8.72
CA ASN A 766 -12.63 59.05 -9.39
C ASN A 766 -12.06 57.86 -10.15
N ILE A 767 -12.85 56.79 -10.28
CA ILE A 767 -12.58 55.70 -11.21
C ILE A 767 -13.29 55.95 -12.55
N ARG A 768 -12.62 55.60 -13.65
CA ARG A 768 -13.20 55.63 -14.98
C ARG A 768 -13.08 54.27 -15.63
N GLU A 769 -14.20 53.73 -16.10
CA GLU A 769 -14.24 52.52 -16.91
C GLU A 769 -13.49 52.76 -18.23
N THR A 770 -12.48 51.94 -18.50
CA THR A 770 -11.69 51.98 -19.74
C THR A 770 -12.00 50.83 -20.68
N GLY A 771 -12.58 49.74 -20.17
CA GLY A 771 -13.03 48.62 -20.97
C GLY A 771 -13.88 47.64 -20.19
N ARG A 772 -14.80 46.98 -20.89
CA ARG A 772 -15.67 45.92 -20.37
C ARG A 772 -15.75 44.79 -21.38
N SER A 773 -15.65 43.56 -20.88
CA SER A 773 -15.70 42.35 -21.69
C SER A 773 -16.37 41.21 -20.93
N TRP A 774 -17.05 40.33 -21.67
CA TRP A 774 -17.58 39.07 -21.14
C TRP A 774 -16.47 38.04 -21.02
N VAL A 775 -16.30 37.47 -19.83
CA VAL A 775 -15.22 36.51 -19.53
C VAL A 775 -15.76 35.40 -18.63
N SER A 776 -15.30 34.17 -18.82
CA SER A 776 -15.50 33.08 -17.86
C SER A 776 -14.62 33.36 -16.65
N MET A 777 -15.20 33.48 -15.46
CA MET A 777 -14.44 33.84 -14.26
C MET A 777 -13.46 32.71 -13.89
N PRO A 778 -12.13 32.95 -13.91
CA PRO A 778 -11.19 31.92 -13.48
C PRO A 778 -11.18 31.85 -11.95
N GLU A 779 -11.09 30.65 -11.39
CA GLU A 779 -10.94 30.46 -9.94
C GLU A 779 -9.72 31.22 -9.42
N ARG A 780 -8.59 31.14 -10.14
CA ARG A 780 -7.36 31.87 -9.83
C ARG A 780 -6.69 32.41 -11.09
N SER A 781 -5.93 33.49 -10.99
CA SER A 781 -5.19 34.07 -12.13
C SER A 781 -3.81 34.52 -11.70
N ALA A 782 -2.78 34.13 -12.46
CA ALA A 782 -1.41 34.59 -12.22
C ALA A 782 -1.18 36.04 -12.66
N SER A 783 -1.95 36.60 -13.59
CA SER A 783 -1.78 37.96 -14.13
C SER A 783 -2.58 39.03 -13.39
N GLU A 784 -3.38 38.63 -12.41
CA GLU A 784 -4.24 39.52 -11.64
C GLU A 784 -4.08 39.21 -10.16
N ILE A 785 -3.78 40.24 -9.36
CA ILE A 785 -3.63 40.10 -7.92
C ILE A 785 -4.96 40.47 -7.28
N THR A 786 -5.59 39.49 -6.63
CA THR A 786 -6.87 39.70 -5.93
C THR A 786 -6.65 40.58 -4.70
N LEU A 787 -7.44 41.65 -4.59
CA LEU A 787 -7.48 42.53 -3.42
C LEU A 787 -8.67 42.21 -2.52
N TRP A 788 -9.78 41.77 -3.11
CA TRP A 788 -11.01 41.42 -2.41
C TRP A 788 -11.85 40.46 -3.26
N GLU A 789 -12.53 39.52 -2.60
CA GLU A 789 -13.42 38.55 -3.23
C GLU A 789 -14.57 38.17 -2.29
N ASP A 790 -15.77 38.06 -2.84
CA ASP A 790 -16.90 37.39 -2.20
C ASP A 790 -16.84 35.89 -2.56
N GLU A 791 -16.25 35.09 -1.68
CA GLU A 791 -15.97 33.67 -1.93
C GLU A 791 -17.22 32.85 -2.25
N GLU A 792 -18.33 33.09 -1.53
CA GLU A 792 -19.56 32.33 -1.69
C GLU A 792 -20.20 32.58 -3.06
N GLN A 793 -20.21 33.84 -3.50
CA GLN A 793 -20.81 34.22 -4.77
C GLN A 793 -19.90 33.90 -5.94
N SER A 794 -18.59 34.13 -5.80
CA SER A 794 -17.60 33.83 -6.84
C SER A 794 -17.55 32.33 -7.15
N ARG A 795 -17.72 31.47 -6.13
CA ARG A 795 -17.76 30.00 -6.28
C ARG A 795 -18.86 29.49 -7.20
N LYS A 796 -19.98 30.22 -7.28
CA LYS A 796 -21.07 29.88 -8.22
C LYS A 796 -20.68 30.08 -9.67
N TRP A 797 -19.74 30.99 -9.95
CA TRP A 797 -19.34 31.35 -11.31
C TRP A 797 -18.18 30.51 -11.83
N TYR A 798 -17.11 30.33 -11.06
CA TYR A 798 -15.97 29.53 -11.54
C TYR A 798 -16.25 28.01 -11.55
N SER A 799 -17.33 27.54 -10.92
CA SER A 799 -17.82 26.16 -11.06
C SER A 799 -18.57 25.90 -12.38
N MET A 800 -18.97 26.95 -13.10
CA MET A 800 -19.63 26.84 -14.40
C MET A 800 -18.57 26.79 -15.51
N THR A 801 -18.54 25.69 -16.26
CA THR A 801 -17.68 25.55 -17.44
C THR A 801 -18.49 25.82 -18.70
N PRO A 802 -18.23 26.94 -19.43
CA PRO A 802 -18.96 27.23 -20.66
C PRO A 802 -18.61 26.22 -21.76
N VAL A 803 -19.61 25.76 -22.52
CA VAL A 803 -19.39 24.89 -23.69
C VAL A 803 -18.79 25.67 -24.86
N PHE A 804 -19.08 26.98 -24.94
CA PHE A 804 -18.59 27.85 -26.01
C PHE A 804 -17.30 28.57 -25.64
N SER A 805 -16.39 28.74 -26.61
CA SER A 805 -15.08 29.38 -26.41
C SER A 805 -15.19 30.84 -25.96
N SER A 806 -16.25 31.53 -26.37
CA SER A 806 -16.54 32.91 -26.01
C SER A 806 -18.04 33.22 -26.03
N TRP A 807 -18.43 34.22 -25.23
CA TRP A 807 -19.80 34.74 -25.24
C TRP A 807 -20.26 35.20 -26.63
N THR A 808 -19.37 35.86 -27.37
CA THR A 808 -19.62 36.31 -28.75
C THR A 808 -19.90 35.18 -29.71
N GLU A 809 -19.31 34.00 -29.51
CA GLU A 809 -19.60 32.82 -30.31
C GLU A 809 -20.98 32.26 -29.98
N LYS A 810 -21.32 32.15 -28.69
CA LYS A 810 -22.67 31.77 -28.27
C LYS A 810 -23.75 32.70 -28.83
N GLN A 811 -23.49 34.01 -28.87
CA GLN A 811 -24.44 34.99 -29.41
C GLN A 811 -24.67 34.87 -30.93
N LYS A 812 -23.75 34.25 -31.67
CA LYS A 812 -23.90 34.05 -33.12
C LYS A 812 -24.78 32.86 -33.47
N LEU A 813 -25.05 31.98 -32.50
CA LEU A 813 -25.90 30.79 -32.60
C LEU A 813 -27.27 31.09 -31.97
#